data_AF-A0A3Q3AVH8-F1
#
_entry.id   AF-A0A3Q3AVH8-F1
#
_cell.length_a   1.000
_cell.length_b   1.000
_cell.length_c   1.000
_cell.angle_alpha   90.00
_cell.angle_beta   90.00
_cell.angle_gamma   90.00
#
_symmetry.space_group_name_H-M   'P 1'
#
loop_
_entity.id
_entity.type
_entity.pdbx_description
1 polymer ?
#
loop_
_entity_poly.entity_id
_entity_poly.type
_entity_poly.pdbx_seq_one_letter_code
_entity_poly.pdbx_strand_id
1 'polypeptide(L)'
;MAQITAEEMPRLFPKMSISKADERVRLMAEKVYACALKQENTKDALALFSVPEDCPIGLHEDRERELQKELAEQQSQESVQRKKNFLLKRSQSVSQPPDDWNRSLASPLPSAGIIEPFSLENFPDFQRVTISGDYCAGITVEDYEQATEGLLKALYIREKYSRLAYHRFPRTTAQFLRNAENVKWSEEDEVLPNIWPFPGEGEDPYSMEGIPENLNYELKMIDGIFNVYENSEALKQQQPLNLPYPDLETFAIDLSHVLAMIADGPTKTYCHRRLNFLASKFHLHEMLNEMAELRELKRVAHRDFYNVRKVDTHIHAAACMNQKHLLKFIQTTYHKEADRVVLEKGGQKLTLKEVFKNLKMDPYDLTVDSLDVHAGRQTFHRFDKFNSKYNPVGASELREIYLKTDNYINGEYFARLIKEVAAELEESTYQHAEPRLSIYGRSAREWSSLATWFIQHKVHSSNMRWMIQVPRIYDIFRSKKLVPNFSKMLENIFLPLFEATVNPQKHKTIHIFLKYVTGFDSVDDESKHSDHMFSYNSPKPEEWTADDNPPYTYYLFYMYANIMVLNNLRMDRGLNTFQFRPHCGEAGSITHLVSAFLTADNISHGLNLKKSPVLQYLYYLAQVPIAMSPLSNNSLFLQYSKNPMQEFLHKGLCVSLSTDDPMQFHYTKEALMEEYAIAAQLWKLSTCDLCEIARNSVLQSGLSHQEKKQFIGSNYLQDGPQGNEIQKTNVAQIRMAYRYETLCNELSFLVDAVKAEGLDPAK
;
A
#
# COMPACT_ATOMS: atom_id res chain seq x y z
N MET A 1 -3.37 22.46 -29.62
CA MET A 1 -3.45 23.83 -29.09
C MET A 1 -4.86 24.05 -28.59
N ALA A 2 -5.06 23.85 -27.29
CA ALA A 2 -6.24 24.29 -26.56
C ALA A 2 -5.68 25.08 -25.37
N GLN A 3 -6.08 26.34 -25.24
CA GLN A 3 -5.66 27.22 -24.17
C GLN A 3 -6.23 26.69 -22.85
N ILE A 4 -5.34 26.25 -21.97
CA ILE A 4 -5.62 25.93 -20.57
C ILE A 4 -5.60 27.28 -19.84
N THR A 5 -6.77 27.82 -19.51
CA THR A 5 -6.91 28.81 -18.44
C THR A 5 -7.56 28.09 -17.27
N ALA A 6 -6.76 27.31 -16.55
CA ALA A 6 -7.10 26.87 -15.20
C ALA A 6 -6.76 28.02 -14.26
N GLU A 7 -7.67 28.41 -13.37
CA GLU A 7 -7.31 29.21 -12.21
C GLU A 7 -6.14 28.50 -11.51
N GLU A 8 -5.01 29.19 -11.34
CA GLU A 8 -3.77 28.60 -10.82
C GLU A 8 -4.05 27.98 -9.43
N MET A 9 -4.06 26.65 -9.37
CA MET A 9 -4.07 25.93 -8.09
C MET A 9 -2.98 26.50 -7.17
N PRO A 10 -3.20 26.63 -5.85
CA PRO A 10 -2.13 26.96 -4.93
C PRO A 10 -1.12 25.80 -4.92
N ARG A 11 -0.10 25.90 -5.77
CA ARG A 11 1.05 24.98 -5.89
C ARG A 11 1.98 25.02 -4.68
N LEU A 12 1.63 25.80 -3.66
CA LEU A 12 2.42 26.02 -2.47
C LEU A 12 2.04 25.02 -1.38
N PHE A 13 3.06 24.45 -0.74
CA PHE A 13 2.86 23.65 0.45
C PHE A 13 2.38 24.56 1.60
N PRO A 14 1.15 24.38 2.12
CA PRO A 14 0.62 25.28 3.14
C PRO A 14 1.36 25.06 4.46
N LYS A 15 2.10 26.08 4.89
CA LYS A 15 2.85 26.05 6.16
C LYS A 15 1.93 26.36 7.33
N MET A 16 2.04 25.58 8.39
CA MET A 16 1.30 25.78 9.63
C MET A 16 2.21 26.38 10.71
N SER A 17 1.68 27.31 11.50
CA SER A 17 2.34 27.84 12.69
C SER A 17 1.82 27.14 13.94
N ILE A 18 2.71 26.71 14.84
CA ILE A 18 2.38 25.97 16.06
C ILE A 18 1.44 26.77 16.97
N SER A 19 0.26 26.21 17.27
CA SER A 19 -0.67 26.72 18.28
C SER A 19 -0.51 26.00 19.63
N LYS A 20 -1.09 26.58 20.71
CA LYS A 20 -1.14 25.92 22.04
C LYS A 20 -1.97 24.62 22.06
N ALA A 21 -2.88 24.45 21.10
CA ALA A 21 -3.65 23.21 20.96
C ALA A 21 -2.75 22.09 20.41
N ASP A 22 -1.84 22.42 19.50
CA ASP A 22 -0.91 21.48 18.87
C ASP A 22 0.12 20.95 19.89
N GLU A 23 0.47 21.73 20.90
CA GLU A 23 1.37 21.29 21.99
C GLU A 23 0.75 20.17 22.84
N ARG A 24 -0.57 20.21 23.10
CA ARG A 24 -1.28 19.14 23.80
C ARG A 24 -1.41 17.87 22.96
N VAL A 25 -1.72 18.02 21.67
CA VAL A 25 -1.75 16.92 20.69
C VAL A 25 -0.39 16.24 20.61
N ARG A 26 0.68 17.04 20.55
CA ARG A 26 2.05 16.55 20.51
C ARG A 26 2.42 15.70 21.73
N LEU A 27 2.09 16.14 22.95
CA LEU A 27 2.33 15.34 24.16
C LEU A 27 1.59 14.00 24.12
N MET A 28 0.43 13.93 23.48
CA MET A 28 -0.32 12.68 23.28
C MET A 28 0.36 11.78 22.23
N ALA A 29 0.84 12.35 21.14
CA ALA A 29 1.60 11.64 20.11
C ALA A 29 2.93 11.08 20.66
N GLU A 30 3.66 11.85 21.49
CA GLU A 30 4.88 11.39 22.16
C GLU A 30 4.61 10.19 23.09
N LYS A 31 3.45 10.15 23.77
CA LYS A 31 3.02 8.98 24.55
C LYS A 31 2.78 7.76 23.67
N VAL A 32 2.18 7.92 22.50
CA VAL A 32 1.96 6.81 21.55
C VAL A 32 3.29 6.25 21.08
N TYR A 33 4.23 7.11 20.68
CA TYR A 33 5.59 6.69 20.32
C TYR A 33 6.28 5.96 21.48
N ALA A 34 6.25 6.52 22.69
CA ALA A 34 6.85 5.89 23.86
C ALA A 34 6.20 4.54 24.20
N CYS A 35 4.89 4.40 24.03
CA CYS A 35 4.17 3.13 24.18
C CYS A 35 4.55 2.13 23.09
N ALA A 36 4.67 2.56 21.84
CA ALA A 36 5.11 1.71 20.74
C ALA A 36 6.52 1.15 21.02
N LEU A 37 7.47 2.02 21.40
CA LEU A 37 8.83 1.64 21.79
C LEU A 37 8.84 0.66 22.99
N LYS A 38 8.00 0.87 24.00
CA LYS A 38 7.90 -0.02 25.18
C LYS A 38 7.31 -1.38 24.85
N GLN A 39 6.23 -1.44 24.07
CA GLN A 39 5.60 -2.71 23.68
C GLN A 39 6.55 -3.59 22.85
N GLU A 40 7.45 -2.96 22.10
CA GLU A 40 8.44 -3.63 21.26
C GLU A 40 9.64 -4.13 22.07
N ASN A 41 10.16 -3.33 23.01
CA ASN A 41 11.18 -3.79 23.98
C ASN A 41 10.71 -5.01 24.80
N THR A 42 9.41 -5.09 25.08
CA THR A 42 8.83 -6.23 25.80
C THR A 42 8.75 -7.49 24.92
N LYS A 43 8.60 -7.34 23.60
CA LYS A 43 8.64 -8.45 22.65
C LYS A 43 10.05 -8.99 22.44
N ASP A 44 11.07 -8.12 22.40
CA ASP A 44 12.47 -8.54 22.32
C ASP A 44 12.90 -9.29 23.61
N ALA A 45 12.36 -8.91 24.77
CA ALA A 45 12.55 -9.65 26.01
C ALA A 45 11.84 -11.03 26.02
N LEU A 46 10.66 -11.13 25.40
CA LEU A 46 9.92 -12.38 25.25
C LEU A 46 10.47 -13.29 24.13
N ALA A 47 11.18 -12.72 23.15
CA ALA A 47 11.84 -13.46 22.07
C ALA A 47 13.10 -14.21 22.54
N LEU A 48 13.63 -13.89 23.72
CA LEU A 48 14.78 -14.57 24.33
C LEU A 48 14.40 -15.80 25.16
N PHE A 49 13.12 -15.98 25.51
CA PHE A 49 12.63 -17.18 26.19
C PHE A 49 11.17 -17.48 25.84
N SER A 50 10.92 -18.40 24.90
CA SER A 50 9.93 -19.48 25.05
C SER A 50 9.80 -20.36 23.80
N VAL A 51 10.47 -21.51 23.83
CA VAL A 51 9.71 -22.76 23.75
C VAL A 51 9.98 -23.46 25.08
N PRO A 52 8.92 -23.83 25.82
CA PRO A 52 8.73 -25.28 26.00
C PRO A 52 7.30 -25.73 25.74
N GLU A 53 7.23 -26.87 25.06
CA GLU A 53 6.15 -27.84 25.11
C GLU A 53 5.72 -28.16 26.55
N ASP A 54 4.43 -28.41 26.73
CA ASP A 54 3.82 -29.29 27.74
C ASP A 54 4.48 -29.35 29.12
N CYS A 55 4.22 -28.35 29.98
CA CYS A 55 4.53 -28.44 31.41
C CYS A 55 3.22 -28.64 32.23
N PRO A 56 3.10 -29.68 33.08
CA PRO A 56 1.87 -30.03 33.81
C PRO A 56 1.36 -28.98 34.82
N ILE A 57 2.13 -27.92 35.05
CA ILE A 57 1.78 -26.83 35.97
C ILE A 57 0.77 -25.87 35.30
N GLY A 58 0.86 -25.66 33.97
CA GLY A 58 -0.09 -24.83 33.23
C GLY A 58 -1.51 -25.40 33.22
N LEU A 59 -1.63 -26.73 33.18
CA LEU A 59 -2.93 -27.42 33.30
C LEU A 59 -3.55 -27.27 34.70
N HIS A 60 -2.75 -27.03 35.73
CA HIS A 60 -3.24 -26.82 37.09
C HIS A 60 -3.68 -25.36 37.29
N GLU A 61 -2.93 -24.41 36.73
CA GLU A 61 -3.29 -22.99 36.73
C GLU A 61 -4.49 -22.68 35.83
N ASP A 62 -4.64 -23.36 34.68
CA ASP A 62 -5.82 -23.22 33.81
C ASP A 62 -7.06 -23.84 34.46
N ARG A 63 -6.92 -24.95 35.18
CA ARG A 63 -8.03 -25.57 35.93
C ARG A 63 -8.44 -24.72 37.15
N GLU A 64 -7.49 -24.09 37.84
CA GLU A 64 -7.78 -23.10 38.89
C GLU A 64 -8.41 -21.83 38.32
N ARG A 65 -7.98 -21.36 37.15
CA ARG A 65 -8.61 -20.22 36.45
C ARG A 65 -10.03 -20.55 35.98
N GLU A 66 -10.28 -21.75 35.46
CA GLU A 66 -11.64 -22.18 35.11
C GLU A 66 -12.53 -22.29 36.35
N LEU A 67 -12.04 -22.85 37.46
CA LEU A 67 -12.76 -22.89 38.75
C LEU A 67 -13.06 -21.48 39.29
N GLN A 68 -12.12 -20.55 39.18
CA GLN A 68 -12.34 -19.15 39.54
C GLN A 68 -13.35 -18.46 38.61
N LYS A 69 -13.37 -18.84 37.32
CA LYS A 69 -14.31 -18.33 36.33
C LYS A 69 -15.73 -18.87 36.57
N GLU A 70 -15.87 -20.15 36.93
CA GLU A 70 -17.15 -20.74 37.34
C GLU A 70 -17.67 -20.13 38.66
N LEU A 71 -16.79 -19.89 39.64
CA LEU A 71 -17.15 -19.19 40.89
C LEU A 71 -17.59 -17.73 40.61
N ALA A 72 -16.94 -17.05 39.67
CA ALA A 72 -17.33 -15.71 39.24
C ALA A 72 -18.66 -15.70 38.44
N GLU A 73 -18.92 -16.74 37.64
CA GLU A 73 -20.20 -16.93 36.95
C GLU A 73 -21.35 -17.25 37.92
N GLN A 74 -21.10 -18.04 38.97
CA GLN A 74 -22.08 -18.29 40.04
C GLN A 74 -22.41 -17.01 40.84
N GLN A 75 -21.41 -16.19 41.18
CA GLN A 75 -21.64 -14.87 41.79
C GLN A 75 -22.36 -13.89 40.86
N SER A 76 -22.12 -13.99 39.54
CA SER A 76 -22.85 -13.23 38.52
C SER A 76 -24.31 -13.66 38.42
N GLN A 77 -24.61 -14.97 38.51
CA GLN A 77 -25.98 -15.49 38.53
C GLN A 77 -26.77 -15.05 39.77
N GLU A 78 -26.15 -15.00 40.96
CA GLU A 78 -26.77 -14.43 42.17
C GLU A 78 -27.05 -12.92 42.02
N SER A 79 -26.18 -12.19 41.32
CA SER A 79 -26.39 -10.77 41.00
C SER A 79 -27.53 -10.54 39.99
N VAL A 80 -27.70 -11.47 39.03
CA VAL A 80 -28.78 -11.47 38.04
C VAL A 80 -30.12 -11.85 38.66
N GLN A 81 -30.15 -12.74 39.65
CA GLN A 81 -31.34 -13.03 40.47
C GLN A 81 -31.75 -11.82 41.34
N ARG A 82 -30.79 -11.09 41.92
CA ARG A 82 -31.05 -9.81 42.61
C ARG A 82 -31.59 -8.72 41.67
N LYS A 83 -31.12 -8.66 40.41
CA LYS A 83 -31.65 -7.74 39.38
C LYS A 83 -33.04 -8.14 38.85
N LYS A 84 -33.33 -9.44 38.71
CA LYS A 84 -34.67 -9.94 38.35
C LYS A 84 -35.73 -9.58 39.41
N ASN A 85 -35.36 -9.60 40.71
CA ASN A 85 -36.25 -9.15 41.79
C ASN A 85 -36.51 -7.64 41.80
N PHE A 86 -35.64 -6.82 41.20
CA PHE A 86 -35.86 -5.38 41.02
C PHE A 86 -36.70 -5.06 39.78
N LEU A 87 -36.57 -5.85 38.70
CA LEU A 87 -37.35 -5.70 37.47
C LEU A 87 -38.82 -6.16 37.61
N LEU A 88 -39.12 -7.06 38.56
CA LEU A 88 -40.50 -7.50 38.83
C LEU A 88 -41.39 -6.45 39.53
N LYS A 89 -40.86 -5.29 39.95
CA LYS A 89 -41.65 -4.20 40.56
C LYS A 89 -42.03 -3.07 39.60
N ARG A 90 -41.76 -3.20 38.30
CA ARG A 90 -42.02 -2.11 37.33
C ARG A 90 -42.82 -2.49 36.08
N SER A 91 -43.52 -3.62 36.10
CA SER A 91 -44.41 -4.05 35.02
C SER A 91 -45.75 -4.56 35.56
N GLN A 92 -46.60 -3.63 36.00
CA GLN A 92 -48.05 -3.84 36.05
C GLN A 92 -48.74 -2.69 35.34
N SER A 93 -48.95 -2.85 34.03
CA SER A 93 -50.04 -2.24 33.27
C SER A 93 -49.94 -2.70 31.81
N VAL A 94 -50.59 -3.82 31.51
CA VAL A 94 -51.00 -4.17 30.15
C VAL A 94 -52.44 -4.62 30.23
N SER A 95 -53.34 -3.81 29.68
CA SER A 95 -54.72 -4.17 29.36
C SER A 95 -54.80 -4.74 27.95
N GLN A 96 -55.65 -5.77 27.80
CA GLN A 96 -55.90 -6.56 26.60
C GLN A 96 -56.53 -5.78 25.41
N PRO A 97 -56.45 -6.31 24.18
CA PRO A 97 -56.99 -5.67 22.97
C PRO A 97 -58.45 -6.09 22.68
N PRO A 98 -59.12 -5.41 21.74
CA PRO A 98 -60.10 -6.10 20.91
C PRO A 98 -59.82 -5.96 19.41
N ASP A 99 -60.23 -7.01 18.70
CA ASP A 99 -60.15 -7.22 17.26
C ASP A 99 -61.11 -6.33 16.43
N ASP A 100 -60.69 -6.21 15.17
CA ASP A 100 -61.45 -6.06 13.92
C ASP A 100 -61.80 -4.69 13.28
N TRP A 101 -61.24 -4.57 12.07
CA TRP A 101 -61.83 -4.10 10.80
C TRP A 101 -61.81 -2.61 10.38
N ASN A 102 -60.91 -2.41 9.40
CA ASN A 102 -61.11 -1.83 8.06
C ASN A 102 -61.20 -0.31 7.82
N ARG A 103 -60.37 0.07 6.83
CA ARG A 103 -60.49 1.13 5.82
C ARG A 103 -60.25 2.60 6.22
N SER A 104 -59.17 3.09 5.59
CA SER A 104 -59.01 4.41 4.96
C SER A 104 -59.08 5.65 5.84
N LEU A 105 -57.93 6.29 6.03
CA LEU A 105 -57.72 7.70 5.71
C LEU A 105 -56.23 8.05 5.76
N ALA A 106 -55.73 8.47 4.59
CA ALA A 106 -54.43 9.11 4.47
C ALA A 106 -54.40 10.41 5.28
N SER A 107 -53.33 10.63 6.03
CA SER A 107 -52.81 11.97 6.32
C SER A 107 -51.33 11.87 6.73
N PRO A 108 -50.51 12.88 6.37
CA PRO A 108 -49.06 12.73 6.26
C PRO A 108 -48.35 13.02 7.58
N LEU A 109 -47.44 12.14 7.98
CA LEU A 109 -46.44 12.43 9.01
C LEU A 109 -45.25 13.17 8.37
N PRO A 110 -44.59 14.09 9.09
CA PRO A 110 -43.56 14.94 8.52
C PRO A 110 -42.30 14.12 8.24
N SER A 111 -41.85 14.13 6.99
CA SER A 111 -40.55 13.61 6.59
C SER A 111 -39.46 14.42 7.27
N ALA A 112 -38.77 13.83 8.25
CA ALA A 112 -37.43 14.25 8.61
C ALA A 112 -36.55 14.08 7.37
N GLY A 113 -35.92 15.16 6.93
CA GLY A 113 -35.22 15.24 5.65
C GLY A 113 -34.05 14.27 5.57
N ILE A 114 -34.33 13.08 5.04
CA ILE A 114 -33.33 12.30 4.31
C ILE A 114 -33.19 13.04 2.99
N ILE A 115 -32.05 13.68 2.78
CA ILE A 115 -31.63 14.07 1.44
C ILE A 115 -31.58 12.75 0.65
N GLU A 116 -32.51 12.49 -0.27
CA GLU A 116 -32.35 11.42 -1.26
C GLU A 116 -31.26 11.87 -2.24
N PRO A 117 -30.04 11.30 -2.23
CA PRO A 117 -28.99 11.70 -3.16
C PRO A 117 -29.02 10.89 -4.46
N PHE A 118 -29.98 9.98 -4.68
CA PHE A 118 -29.85 8.96 -5.72
C PHE A 118 -31.08 8.88 -6.62
N SER A 119 -30.90 9.16 -7.91
CA SER A 119 -31.81 8.62 -8.92
C SER A 119 -31.61 7.10 -8.97
N LEU A 120 -32.56 6.34 -8.39
CA LEU A 120 -32.58 4.87 -8.36
C LEU A 120 -32.57 4.19 -9.75
N GLU A 121 -32.76 4.94 -10.84
CA GLU A 121 -32.91 4.38 -12.20
C GLU A 121 -31.67 3.60 -12.70
N ASN A 122 -30.48 3.81 -12.12
CA ASN A 122 -29.23 3.17 -12.56
C ASN A 122 -28.63 2.15 -11.56
N PHE A 123 -29.31 1.86 -10.45
CA PHE A 123 -28.84 0.90 -9.46
C PHE A 123 -29.50 -0.47 -9.63
N PRO A 124 -28.78 -1.58 -9.45
CA PRO A 124 -29.39 -2.90 -9.52
C PRO A 124 -30.35 -3.14 -8.36
N ASP A 125 -31.38 -3.95 -8.61
CA ASP A 125 -32.31 -4.40 -7.59
C ASP A 125 -31.69 -5.53 -6.77
N PHE A 126 -31.48 -5.30 -5.47
CA PHE A 126 -31.03 -6.29 -4.50
C PHE A 126 -31.61 -6.03 -3.11
N GLN A 127 -31.52 -7.01 -2.22
CA GLN A 127 -32.04 -6.90 -0.87
C GLN A 127 -31.10 -6.05 -0.02
N ARG A 128 -31.59 -4.90 0.45
CA ARG A 128 -30.86 -3.96 1.29
C ARG A 128 -31.22 -4.13 2.75
N VAL A 129 -30.22 -3.99 3.61
CA VAL A 129 -30.43 -3.93 5.06
C VAL A 129 -30.04 -2.55 5.56
N THR A 130 -31.03 -1.83 6.06
CA THR A 130 -30.87 -0.53 6.71
C THR A 130 -31.06 -0.68 8.22
N ILE A 131 -30.09 -0.19 8.98
CA ILE A 131 -30.12 -0.18 10.44
C ILE A 131 -30.21 1.29 10.86
N SER A 132 -31.35 1.68 11.46
CA SER A 132 -31.62 3.04 11.90
C SER A 132 -31.24 3.24 13.36
N GLY A 133 -30.66 4.40 13.69
CA GLY A 133 -30.52 4.88 15.07
C GLY A 133 -29.23 4.51 15.82
N ASP A 134 -28.25 3.84 15.19
CA ASP A 134 -26.96 3.50 15.81
C ASP A 134 -25.78 4.23 15.13
N TYR A 135 -25.93 5.54 14.92
CA TYR A 135 -24.86 6.38 14.35
C TYR A 135 -23.72 6.59 15.36
N CYS A 136 -24.02 6.73 16.65
CA CYS A 136 -23.01 6.83 17.70
C CYS A 136 -22.24 5.52 17.96
N ALA A 137 -22.62 4.39 17.36
CA ALA A 137 -22.01 3.07 17.61
C ALA A 137 -21.81 2.80 19.12
N GLY A 138 -22.80 3.18 19.94
CA GLY A 138 -22.82 3.10 21.40
C GLY A 138 -21.71 3.80 22.19
N ILE A 139 -21.09 4.86 21.66
CA ILE A 139 -20.41 5.89 22.46
C ILE A 139 -21.38 7.06 22.75
N THR A 140 -20.98 8.03 23.57
CA THR A 140 -21.80 9.24 23.82
C THR A 140 -21.84 10.14 22.58
N VAL A 141 -22.83 11.04 22.51
CA VAL A 141 -22.95 11.98 21.38
C VAL A 141 -21.75 12.93 21.33
N GLU A 142 -21.31 13.44 22.49
CA GLU A 142 -20.13 14.31 22.60
C GLU A 142 -18.84 13.60 22.13
N ASP A 143 -18.64 12.36 22.58
CA ASP A 143 -17.49 11.54 22.15
C ASP A 143 -17.53 11.25 20.64
N TYR A 144 -18.75 11.10 20.08
CA TYR A 144 -18.96 10.82 18.68
C TYR A 144 -18.59 12.03 17.83
N GLU A 145 -19.07 13.22 18.21
CA GLU A 145 -18.74 14.48 17.55
C GLU A 145 -17.21 14.68 17.52
N GLN A 146 -16.54 14.54 18.67
CA GLN A 146 -15.08 14.67 18.75
C GLN A 146 -14.34 13.64 17.88
N ALA A 147 -14.79 12.38 17.88
CA ALA A 147 -14.20 11.33 17.05
C ALA A 147 -14.39 11.63 15.55
N THR A 148 -15.56 12.13 15.15
CA THR A 148 -15.85 12.47 13.75
C THR A 148 -15.01 13.65 13.25
N GLU A 149 -14.82 14.68 14.08
CA GLU A 149 -13.95 15.82 13.79
C GLU A 149 -12.51 15.37 13.57
N GLY A 150 -11.98 14.52 14.46
CA GLY A 150 -10.63 13.96 14.32
C GLY A 150 -10.45 13.12 13.06
N LEU A 151 -11.43 12.29 12.72
CA LEU A 151 -11.43 11.46 11.50
C LEU A 151 -11.47 12.32 10.24
N LEU A 152 -12.33 13.35 10.20
CA LEU A 152 -12.40 14.29 9.07
C LEU A 152 -11.09 15.05 8.90
N LYS A 153 -10.50 15.56 10.00
CA LYS A 153 -9.19 16.22 9.96
C LYS A 153 -8.10 15.31 9.37
N ALA A 154 -8.08 14.02 9.74
CA ALA A 154 -7.14 13.07 9.15
C ALA A 154 -7.39 12.80 7.66
N LEU A 155 -8.64 12.81 7.21
CA LEU A 155 -8.98 12.70 5.78
C LEU A 155 -8.55 13.94 4.99
N TYR A 156 -8.73 15.15 5.53
CA TYR A 156 -8.21 16.39 4.91
C TYR A 156 -6.69 16.40 4.81
N ILE A 157 -6.00 15.97 5.88
CA ILE A 157 -4.55 15.81 5.86
C ILE A 157 -4.17 14.84 4.74
N ARG A 158 -4.77 13.66 4.65
CA ARG A 158 -4.45 12.72 3.58
C ARG A 158 -4.73 13.29 2.18
N GLU A 159 -5.87 13.95 1.97
CA GLU A 159 -6.20 14.58 0.69
C GLU A 159 -5.13 15.61 0.29
N LYS A 160 -4.69 16.47 1.23
CA LYS A 160 -3.61 17.44 1.02
C LYS A 160 -2.34 16.78 0.49
N TYR A 161 -1.84 15.74 1.16
CA TYR A 161 -0.60 15.07 0.74
C TYR A 161 -0.78 14.30 -0.56
N SER A 162 -1.90 13.59 -0.74
CA SER A 162 -2.18 12.89 -1.99
C SER A 162 -2.19 13.84 -3.18
N ARG A 163 -2.89 14.96 -3.05
CA ARG A 163 -3.02 15.96 -4.12
C ARG A 163 -1.68 16.58 -4.52
N LEU A 164 -0.85 16.94 -3.53
CA LEU A 164 0.45 17.58 -3.77
C LEU A 164 1.45 16.68 -4.51
N ALA A 165 1.37 15.36 -4.34
CA ALA A 165 2.26 14.40 -4.98
C ALA A 165 1.67 13.75 -6.25
N TYR A 166 0.48 14.15 -6.70
CA TYR A 166 -0.28 13.46 -7.76
C TYR A 166 -0.58 12.00 -7.44
N HIS A 167 -0.77 11.67 -6.16
CA HIS A 167 -1.31 10.38 -5.72
C HIS A 167 -2.83 10.41 -5.79
N ARG A 168 -3.44 9.23 -5.87
CA ARG A 168 -4.89 9.11 -5.97
C ARG A 168 -5.57 9.35 -4.63
N PHE A 169 -6.72 9.98 -4.70
CA PHE A 169 -7.65 10.11 -3.61
C PHE A 169 -9.07 9.83 -4.13
N PRO A 170 -9.90 9.03 -3.43
CA PRO A 170 -11.20 8.62 -3.95
C PRO A 170 -12.17 9.81 -4.12
N ARG A 171 -12.85 9.86 -5.27
CA ARG A 171 -13.79 10.93 -5.62
C ARG A 171 -14.94 11.04 -4.63
N THR A 172 -15.53 9.90 -4.24
CA THR A 172 -16.62 9.89 -3.26
C THR A 172 -16.21 10.57 -1.96
N THR A 173 -15.08 10.18 -1.37
CA THR A 173 -14.61 10.79 -0.12
C THR A 173 -14.34 12.28 -0.30
N ALA A 174 -13.71 12.70 -1.41
CA ALA A 174 -13.48 14.12 -1.71
C ALA A 174 -14.78 14.93 -1.80
N GLN A 175 -15.84 14.37 -2.42
CA GLN A 175 -17.15 15.01 -2.50
C GLN A 175 -17.77 15.21 -1.12
N PHE A 176 -17.69 14.21 -0.24
CA PHE A 176 -18.18 14.32 1.13
C PHE A 176 -17.38 15.34 1.96
N LEU A 177 -16.05 15.39 1.79
CA LEU A 177 -15.20 16.41 2.42
C LEU A 177 -15.58 17.83 1.99
N ARG A 178 -15.71 18.09 0.69
CA ARG A 178 -16.16 19.41 0.19
C ARG A 178 -17.56 19.77 0.67
N ASN A 179 -18.46 18.78 0.73
CA ASN A 179 -19.80 18.98 1.26
C ASN A 179 -19.79 19.35 2.77
N ALA A 180 -18.85 18.83 3.56
CA ALA A 180 -18.66 19.24 4.95
C ALA A 180 -18.19 20.70 5.06
N GLU A 181 -17.35 21.16 4.11
CA GLU A 181 -16.93 22.58 3.99
C GLU A 181 -17.99 23.49 3.35
N ASN A 182 -19.15 22.96 2.94
CA ASN A 182 -20.17 23.64 2.13
C ASN A 182 -19.63 24.17 0.77
N VAL A 183 -18.59 23.53 0.25
CA VAL A 183 -18.00 23.82 -1.07
C VAL A 183 -18.51 22.80 -2.09
N LYS A 184 -18.71 23.24 -3.34
CA LYS A 184 -19.02 22.31 -4.44
C LYS A 184 -17.74 21.65 -4.92
N TRP A 185 -17.73 20.32 -4.94
CA TRP A 185 -16.65 19.56 -5.57
C TRP A 185 -16.71 19.72 -7.10
N SER A 186 -15.55 19.94 -7.73
CA SER A 186 -15.41 19.97 -9.20
C SER A 186 -14.49 18.86 -9.69
N GLU A 187 -14.71 18.36 -10.91
CA GLU A 187 -13.82 17.36 -11.51
C GLU A 187 -12.42 17.93 -11.80
N GLU A 188 -12.30 19.26 -11.92
CA GLU A 188 -11.03 19.96 -12.16
C GLU A 188 -10.12 19.94 -10.92
N ASP A 189 -10.69 19.74 -9.73
CA ASP A 189 -9.93 19.59 -8.48
C ASP A 189 -9.27 18.21 -8.36
N GLU A 190 -9.65 17.25 -9.20
CA GLU A 190 -9.11 15.89 -9.15
C GLU A 190 -7.72 15.82 -9.77
N VAL A 191 -6.79 15.29 -8.97
CA VAL A 191 -5.42 15.05 -9.41
C VAL A 191 -5.19 13.56 -9.59
N LEU A 192 -4.69 13.17 -10.77
CA LEU A 192 -4.37 11.79 -11.11
C LEU A 192 -2.89 11.64 -11.47
N PRO A 193 -2.26 10.49 -11.16
CA PRO A 193 -0.94 10.17 -11.66
C PRO A 193 -0.93 10.13 -13.19
N ASN A 194 0.03 10.80 -13.81
CA ASN A 194 0.28 10.69 -15.24
C ASN A 194 1.24 9.54 -15.50
N ILE A 195 0.76 8.43 -16.05
CA ILE A 195 1.61 7.30 -16.42
C ILE A 195 1.66 7.18 -17.94
N TRP A 196 2.87 6.98 -18.47
CA TRP A 196 3.09 6.83 -19.90
C TRP A 196 2.40 5.56 -20.40
N PRO A 197 1.56 5.63 -21.46
CA PRO A 197 0.92 4.46 -22.03
C PRO A 197 1.96 3.49 -22.61
N PHE A 198 1.57 2.23 -22.82
CA PHE A 198 2.44 1.31 -23.56
C PHE A 198 2.57 1.80 -25.02
N PRO A 199 3.72 1.55 -25.67
CA PRO A 199 3.89 1.89 -27.08
C PRO A 199 2.89 1.14 -27.96
N GLY A 200 2.32 1.81 -28.95
CA GLY A 200 1.39 1.20 -29.91
C GLY A 200 2.05 0.14 -30.80
N GLU A 201 1.26 -0.63 -31.54
CA GLU A 201 1.79 -1.60 -32.52
C GLU A 201 2.70 -0.91 -33.55
N GLY A 202 3.99 -1.27 -33.55
CA GLY A 202 4.99 -0.72 -34.47
C GLY A 202 5.80 0.47 -33.94
N GLU A 203 5.49 0.97 -32.73
CA GLU A 203 6.32 1.98 -32.07
C GLU A 203 7.54 1.34 -31.38
N ASP A 204 8.72 1.96 -31.51
CA ASP A 204 9.92 1.47 -30.83
C ASP A 204 9.94 1.96 -29.36
N PRO A 205 9.81 1.07 -28.36
CA PRO A 205 9.89 1.44 -26.94
C PRO A 205 11.20 2.14 -26.55
N TYR A 206 12.26 1.95 -27.34
CA TYR A 206 13.59 2.48 -27.08
C TYR A 206 13.93 3.69 -27.97
N SER A 207 12.94 4.26 -28.66
CA SER A 207 13.17 5.41 -29.52
C SER A 207 13.74 6.59 -28.75
N MET A 208 14.83 7.14 -29.30
CA MET A 208 15.52 8.32 -28.80
C MET A 208 15.03 9.61 -29.49
N GLU A 209 13.98 9.50 -30.31
CA GLU A 209 13.37 10.63 -31.01
C GLU A 209 12.36 11.36 -30.11
N GLY A 210 12.16 12.66 -30.35
CA GLY A 210 11.20 13.46 -29.58
C GLY A 210 11.57 13.71 -28.11
N ILE A 211 12.84 13.53 -27.72
CA ILE A 211 13.32 13.82 -26.37
C ILE A 211 13.22 15.34 -26.11
N PRO A 212 12.59 15.79 -25.00
CA PRO A 212 12.44 17.21 -24.70
C PRO A 212 13.77 17.96 -24.55
N GLU A 213 13.77 19.25 -24.87
CA GLU A 213 14.96 20.12 -24.76
C GLU A 213 15.38 20.38 -23.31
N ASN A 214 16.57 20.98 -23.13
CA ASN A 214 17.07 21.36 -21.81
C ASN A 214 16.36 22.63 -21.30
N LEU A 215 15.85 22.60 -20.07
CA LEU A 215 15.28 23.78 -19.42
C LEU A 215 16.34 24.75 -18.88
N ASN A 216 17.61 24.33 -18.80
CA ASN A 216 18.72 25.09 -18.20
C ASN A 216 18.53 25.46 -16.72
N TYR A 217 17.63 24.76 -16.02
CA TYR A 217 17.40 24.96 -14.59
C TYR A 217 18.58 24.43 -13.77
N GLU A 218 18.81 25.09 -12.64
CA GLU A 218 19.82 24.72 -11.66
C GLU A 218 19.18 23.97 -10.50
N LEU A 219 19.89 22.98 -9.97
CA LEU A 219 19.40 22.09 -8.92
C LEU A 219 20.28 22.22 -7.68
N LYS A 220 19.67 22.39 -6.51
CA LYS A 220 20.39 22.37 -5.23
C LYS A 220 19.57 21.67 -4.16
N MET A 221 20.18 20.69 -3.50
CA MET A 221 19.59 20.08 -2.31
C MET A 221 19.75 21.00 -1.10
N ILE A 222 18.65 21.27 -0.39
CA ILE A 222 18.59 22.04 0.84
C ILE A 222 17.80 21.20 1.84
N ASP A 223 18.39 20.92 3.01
CA ASP A 223 17.80 20.11 4.06
C ASP A 223 17.28 18.75 3.54
N GLY A 224 18.05 18.09 2.65
CA GLY A 224 17.68 16.83 2.00
C GLY A 224 16.56 16.88 0.95
N ILE A 225 16.06 18.06 0.60
CA ILE A 225 15.02 18.25 -0.43
C ILE A 225 15.61 19.02 -1.61
N PHE A 226 15.35 18.56 -2.83
CA PHE A 226 15.79 19.26 -4.03
C PHE A 226 14.97 20.52 -4.31
N ASN A 227 15.65 21.66 -4.33
CA ASN A 227 15.10 22.92 -4.82
C ASN A 227 15.54 23.15 -6.26
N VAL A 228 14.61 23.65 -7.06
CA VAL A 228 14.78 23.88 -8.51
C VAL A 228 14.79 25.38 -8.74
N TYR A 229 15.76 25.88 -9.49
CA TYR A 229 15.95 27.31 -9.76
C TYR A 229 15.97 27.52 -11.27
N GLU A 230 15.31 28.56 -11.75
CA GLU A 230 15.26 28.83 -13.20
C GLU A 230 16.64 29.08 -13.80
N ASN A 231 17.44 29.92 -13.14
CA ASN A 231 18.76 30.35 -13.61
C ASN A 231 19.76 30.43 -12.46
N SER A 232 21.06 30.48 -12.79
CA SER A 232 22.13 30.64 -11.79
C SER A 232 22.01 31.96 -10.98
N GLU A 233 21.31 32.97 -11.49
CA GLU A 233 21.00 34.21 -10.76
C GLU A 233 19.94 33.98 -9.67
N ALA A 234 18.87 33.25 -9.98
CA ALA A 234 17.83 32.87 -9.01
C ALA A 234 18.41 31.99 -7.89
N LEU A 235 19.37 31.11 -8.24
CA LEU A 235 20.12 30.32 -7.26
C LEU A 235 20.93 31.21 -6.29
N LYS A 236 21.58 32.26 -6.80
CA LYS A 236 22.33 33.23 -5.96
C LYS A 236 21.40 34.02 -5.04
N GLN A 237 20.20 34.35 -5.53
CA GLN A 237 19.17 35.05 -4.75
C GLN A 237 18.35 34.13 -3.83
N GLN A 238 18.59 32.81 -3.87
CA GLN A 238 17.83 31.78 -3.14
C GLN A 238 16.32 31.86 -3.38
N GLN A 239 15.93 32.15 -4.63
CA GLN A 239 14.53 32.16 -5.06
C GLN A 239 14.23 30.91 -5.89
N PRO A 240 13.74 29.81 -5.27
CA PRO A 240 13.38 28.62 -6.00
C PRO A 240 12.09 28.83 -6.80
N LEU A 241 11.86 27.95 -7.77
CA LEU A 241 10.62 27.90 -8.58
C LEU A 241 9.40 27.72 -7.66
N ASN A 242 8.22 28.14 -8.11
CA ASN A 242 6.97 27.99 -7.36
C ASN A 242 6.43 26.54 -7.38
N LEU A 243 7.19 25.63 -6.75
CA LEU A 243 6.84 24.22 -6.54
C LEU A 243 6.48 23.99 -5.06
N PRO A 244 5.70 22.93 -4.74
CA PRO A 244 5.40 22.62 -3.35
C PRO A 244 6.67 22.07 -2.69
N TYR A 245 7.32 22.89 -1.86
CA TYR A 245 8.43 22.43 -1.02
C TYR A 245 7.88 22.06 0.35
N PRO A 246 7.94 20.77 0.73
CA PRO A 246 7.35 20.32 1.99
C PRO A 246 8.21 20.75 3.16
N ASP A 247 7.53 21.06 4.25
CA ASP A 247 8.15 21.55 5.47
C ASP A 247 8.09 20.48 6.57
N LEU A 248 9.21 20.27 7.25
CA LEU A 248 9.34 19.24 8.29
C LEU A 248 8.44 19.54 9.49
N GLU A 249 8.32 20.80 9.90
CA GLU A 249 7.52 21.20 11.07
C GLU A 249 6.05 20.90 10.81
N THR A 250 5.55 21.31 9.65
CA THR A 250 4.17 21.06 9.24
C THR A 250 3.88 19.55 9.15
N PHE A 251 4.81 18.77 8.57
CA PHE A 251 4.66 17.31 8.54
C PHE A 251 4.63 16.68 9.93
N ALA A 252 5.49 17.13 10.85
CA ALA A 252 5.50 16.64 12.22
C ALA A 252 4.19 16.97 12.98
N ILE A 253 3.58 18.14 12.72
CA ILE A 253 2.27 18.52 13.26
C ILE A 253 1.17 17.62 12.71
N ASP A 254 1.09 17.49 11.38
CA ASP A 254 0.10 16.65 10.70
C ASP A 254 0.18 15.18 11.18
N LEU A 255 1.41 14.65 11.30
CA LEU A 255 1.67 13.31 11.81
C LEU A 255 1.21 13.16 13.28
N SER A 256 1.49 14.17 14.10
CA SER A 256 1.10 14.17 15.52
C SER A 256 -0.41 14.16 15.72
N HIS A 257 -1.18 14.84 14.87
CA HIS A 257 -2.64 14.81 14.91
C HIS A 257 -3.18 13.39 14.70
N VAL A 258 -2.70 12.69 13.66
CA VAL A 258 -3.17 11.33 13.38
C VAL A 258 -2.70 10.34 14.46
N LEU A 259 -1.49 10.51 14.99
CA LEU A 259 -0.98 9.70 16.10
C LEU A 259 -1.79 9.87 17.38
N ALA A 260 -2.10 11.10 17.77
CA ALA A 260 -2.88 11.39 18.96
C ALA A 260 -4.26 10.72 18.89
N MET A 261 -4.90 10.75 17.71
CA MET A 261 -6.19 10.12 17.46
C MET A 261 -6.16 8.58 17.65
N ILE A 262 -5.04 7.93 17.32
CA ILE A 262 -4.88 6.48 17.54
C ILE A 262 -4.84 6.12 19.04
N ALA A 263 -4.34 7.05 19.86
CA ALA A 263 -4.33 6.92 21.32
C ALA A 263 -5.69 7.21 21.96
N ASP A 264 -6.58 7.90 21.24
CA ASP A 264 -7.84 8.33 21.79
C ASP A 264 -8.81 7.16 22.01
N GLY A 265 -9.28 7.02 23.26
CA GLY A 265 -10.09 5.90 23.72
C GLY A 265 -11.48 5.83 23.06
N PRO A 266 -12.26 6.92 23.10
CA PRO A 266 -13.55 7.01 22.43
C PRO A 266 -13.45 6.78 20.92
N THR A 267 -12.53 7.46 20.23
CA THR A 267 -12.33 7.27 18.77
C THR A 267 -11.97 5.83 18.43
N LYS A 268 -11.11 5.17 19.22
CA LYS A 268 -10.78 3.76 19.03
C LYS A 268 -11.99 2.84 19.20
N THR A 269 -12.83 3.11 20.19
CA THR A 269 -14.03 2.32 20.46
C THR A 269 -15.06 2.49 19.35
N TYR A 270 -15.26 3.73 18.88
CA TYR A 270 -16.12 4.05 17.75
C TYR A 270 -15.68 3.31 16.49
N CYS A 271 -14.42 3.50 16.07
CA CYS A 271 -13.88 2.87 14.86
C CYS A 271 -13.96 1.34 14.93
N HIS A 272 -13.64 0.74 16.08
CA HIS A 272 -13.74 -0.71 16.26
C HIS A 272 -15.16 -1.22 16.06
N ARG A 273 -16.17 -0.53 16.63
CA ARG A 273 -17.58 -0.91 16.46
C ARG A 273 -18.06 -0.69 15.03
N ARG A 274 -17.71 0.42 14.37
CA ARG A 274 -18.01 0.64 12.94
C ARG A 274 -17.42 -0.45 12.05
N LEU A 275 -16.17 -0.84 12.28
CA LEU A 275 -15.53 -1.93 11.52
C LEU A 275 -16.19 -3.29 11.74
N ASN A 276 -16.61 -3.61 12.97
CA ASN A 276 -17.36 -4.84 13.24
C ASN A 276 -18.75 -4.81 12.60
N PHE A 277 -19.38 -3.63 12.55
CA PHE A 277 -20.64 -3.42 11.86
C PHE A 277 -20.49 -3.65 10.36
N LEU A 278 -19.44 -3.08 9.73
CA LEU A 278 -19.14 -3.29 8.30
C LEU A 278 -18.97 -4.77 7.97
N ALA A 279 -18.20 -5.50 8.77
CA ALA A 279 -18.01 -6.94 8.59
C ALA A 279 -19.33 -7.72 8.71
N SER A 280 -20.13 -7.44 9.74
CA SER A 280 -21.42 -8.11 9.97
C SER A 280 -22.44 -7.77 8.88
N LYS A 281 -22.46 -6.51 8.41
CA LYS A 281 -23.33 -6.05 7.33
C LYS A 281 -22.99 -6.75 6.01
N PHE A 282 -21.70 -6.95 5.71
CA PHE A 282 -21.29 -7.69 4.51
C PHE A 282 -21.68 -9.16 4.61
N HIS A 283 -21.49 -9.79 5.76
CA HIS A 283 -21.94 -11.16 5.97
C HIS A 283 -23.45 -11.34 5.72
N LEU A 284 -24.27 -10.39 6.21
CA LEU A 284 -25.71 -10.40 5.95
C LEU A 284 -26.02 -10.14 4.47
N HIS A 285 -25.29 -9.26 3.80
CA HIS A 285 -25.41 -9.03 2.36
C HIS A 285 -25.12 -10.31 1.57
N GLU A 286 -24.06 -11.04 1.89
CA GLU A 286 -23.75 -12.33 1.27
C GLU A 286 -24.92 -13.32 1.44
N MET A 287 -25.44 -13.47 2.67
CA MET A 287 -26.56 -14.38 2.94
C MET A 287 -27.83 -14.06 2.12
N LEU A 288 -28.08 -12.79 1.83
CA LEU A 288 -29.28 -12.35 1.10
C LEU A 288 -29.08 -12.30 -0.41
N ASN A 289 -27.88 -11.96 -0.88
CA ASN A 289 -27.65 -11.52 -2.26
C ASN A 289 -26.63 -12.37 -3.04
N GLU A 290 -25.90 -13.30 -2.43
CA GLU A 290 -24.88 -14.12 -3.12
C GLU A 290 -25.43 -14.80 -4.39
N MET A 291 -26.63 -15.39 -4.31
CA MET A 291 -27.28 -16.05 -5.45
C MET A 291 -27.68 -15.07 -6.56
N ALA A 292 -27.98 -13.81 -6.20
CA ALA A 292 -28.30 -12.76 -7.16
C ALA A 292 -27.02 -12.25 -7.84
N GLU A 293 -25.94 -12.02 -7.08
CA GLU A 293 -24.61 -11.68 -7.63
C GLU A 293 -24.15 -12.77 -8.60
N LEU A 294 -24.21 -14.04 -8.21
CA LEU A 294 -23.83 -15.16 -9.06
C LEU A 294 -24.67 -15.24 -10.34
N ARG A 295 -25.96 -14.87 -10.27
CA ARG A 295 -26.84 -14.81 -11.44
C ARG A 295 -26.43 -13.71 -12.40
N GLU A 296 -25.98 -12.55 -11.91
CA GLU A 296 -25.43 -11.49 -12.76
C GLU A 296 -24.16 -11.95 -13.47
N LEU A 297 -23.24 -12.59 -12.74
CA LEU A 297 -21.99 -13.10 -13.32
C LEU A 297 -22.27 -14.12 -14.43
N LYS A 298 -23.18 -15.08 -14.19
CA LYS A 298 -23.56 -16.10 -15.18
C LYS A 298 -24.23 -15.53 -16.45
N ARG A 299 -24.77 -14.32 -16.39
CA ARG A 299 -25.37 -13.65 -17.57
C ARG A 299 -24.31 -13.00 -18.46
N VAL A 300 -23.09 -12.78 -17.96
CA VAL A 300 -22.01 -12.21 -18.75
C VAL A 300 -21.38 -13.30 -19.60
N ALA A 301 -21.60 -13.23 -20.91
CA ALA A 301 -20.95 -14.14 -21.85
C ALA A 301 -19.43 -13.88 -21.89
N HIS A 302 -18.66 -14.96 -22.07
CA HIS A 302 -17.20 -14.94 -22.28
C HIS A 302 -16.32 -14.36 -21.15
N ARG A 303 -16.89 -13.98 -20.00
CA ARG A 303 -16.12 -13.53 -18.84
C ARG A 303 -16.27 -14.48 -17.66
N ASP A 304 -15.13 -14.75 -17.05
CA ASP A 304 -14.97 -15.50 -15.82
C ASP A 304 -13.69 -15.00 -15.13
N PHE A 305 -13.31 -15.65 -14.04
CA PHE A 305 -12.09 -15.31 -13.31
C PHE A 305 -10.80 -15.48 -14.13
N TYR A 306 -10.75 -16.33 -15.15
CA TYR A 306 -9.55 -16.50 -15.98
C TYR A 306 -9.38 -15.37 -17.00
N ASN A 307 -10.51 -14.82 -17.48
CA ASN A 307 -10.54 -13.79 -18.51
C ASN A 307 -10.58 -12.35 -17.97
N VAL A 308 -10.56 -12.15 -16.66
CA VAL A 308 -10.42 -10.82 -16.05
C VAL A 308 -8.95 -10.45 -15.89
N ARG A 309 -8.63 -9.18 -16.15
CA ARG A 309 -7.29 -8.65 -15.99
C ARG A 309 -6.93 -8.60 -14.51
N LYS A 310 -5.75 -9.11 -14.19
CA LYS A 310 -5.20 -9.10 -12.83
C LYS A 310 -3.73 -8.70 -12.88
N VAL A 311 -3.32 -7.89 -11.93
CA VAL A 311 -1.97 -7.34 -11.85
C VAL A 311 -1.32 -7.83 -10.57
N ASP A 312 -0.15 -8.41 -10.67
CA ASP A 312 0.72 -8.62 -9.52
C ASP A 312 1.35 -7.28 -9.13
N THR A 313 0.74 -6.61 -8.16
CA THR A 313 1.10 -5.26 -7.73
C THR A 313 2.29 -5.24 -6.76
N HIS A 314 2.73 -6.41 -6.28
CA HIS A 314 3.88 -6.50 -5.39
C HIS A 314 4.70 -7.77 -5.67
N ILE A 315 5.76 -7.59 -6.47
CA ILE A 315 6.72 -8.64 -6.84
C ILE A 315 8.15 -8.09 -6.93
N HIS A 316 9.13 -8.81 -6.42
CA HIS A 316 10.55 -8.43 -6.53
C HIS A 316 11.18 -9.04 -7.80
N ALA A 317 11.83 -8.22 -8.63
CA ALA A 317 12.39 -8.67 -9.90
C ALA A 317 13.45 -9.78 -9.72
N ALA A 318 14.21 -9.76 -8.63
CA ALA A 318 15.25 -10.75 -8.36
C ALA A 318 14.70 -12.15 -8.03
N ALA A 319 13.41 -12.26 -7.70
CA ALA A 319 12.76 -13.50 -7.29
C ALA A 319 11.45 -13.75 -8.06
N CYS A 320 11.26 -13.09 -9.22
CA CYS A 320 10.00 -13.16 -9.96
C CYS A 320 9.78 -14.50 -10.69
N MET A 321 10.83 -15.29 -10.90
CA MET A 321 10.75 -16.63 -11.48
C MET A 321 10.59 -17.70 -10.41
N ASN A 322 10.07 -18.87 -10.77
CA ASN A 322 10.04 -20.00 -9.84
C ASN A 322 11.42 -20.69 -9.72
N GLN A 323 11.59 -21.44 -8.64
CA GLN A 323 12.83 -22.19 -8.34
C GLN A 323 13.24 -23.18 -9.43
N LYS A 324 12.27 -23.84 -10.08
CA LYS A 324 12.52 -24.83 -11.14
C LYS A 324 13.05 -24.17 -12.41
N HIS A 325 12.54 -22.98 -12.73
CA HIS A 325 12.94 -22.17 -13.87
C HIS A 325 14.37 -21.68 -13.67
N LEU A 326 14.69 -21.13 -12.49
CA LEU A 326 16.07 -20.73 -12.17
C LEU A 326 17.05 -21.92 -12.27
N LEU A 327 16.69 -23.09 -11.71
CA LEU A 327 17.53 -24.29 -11.82
C LEU A 327 17.79 -24.68 -13.28
N LYS A 328 16.72 -24.78 -14.07
CA LYS A 328 16.81 -25.13 -15.49
C LYS A 328 17.65 -24.12 -16.26
N PHE A 329 17.55 -22.83 -15.91
CA PHE A 329 18.35 -21.78 -16.52
C PHE A 329 19.84 -21.97 -16.20
N ILE A 330 20.20 -22.18 -14.92
CA ILE A 330 21.58 -22.43 -14.48
C ILE A 330 22.19 -23.65 -15.19
N GLN A 331 21.43 -24.74 -15.30
CA GLN A 331 21.88 -25.95 -16.01
C GLN A 331 22.08 -25.66 -17.50
N THR A 332 21.16 -24.94 -18.13
CA THR A 332 21.23 -24.62 -19.56
C THR A 332 22.40 -23.69 -19.88
N THR A 333 22.65 -22.67 -19.07
CA THR A 333 23.78 -21.76 -19.24
C THR A 333 25.11 -22.47 -19.01
N TYR A 334 25.19 -23.36 -18.01
CA TYR A 334 26.40 -24.16 -17.81
C TYR A 334 26.71 -25.06 -19.00
N HIS A 335 25.72 -25.78 -19.54
CA HIS A 335 25.94 -26.66 -20.69
C HIS A 335 26.34 -25.91 -21.97
N LYS A 336 25.83 -24.69 -22.18
CA LYS A 336 26.09 -23.92 -23.41
C LYS A 336 27.28 -22.97 -23.31
N GLU A 337 27.55 -22.42 -22.13
CA GLU A 337 28.44 -21.27 -21.91
C GLU A 337 29.45 -21.52 -20.77
N ALA A 338 29.85 -22.77 -20.52
CA ALA A 338 30.76 -23.16 -19.45
C ALA A 338 32.09 -22.36 -19.43
N ASP A 339 32.68 -22.11 -20.59
CA ASP A 339 33.98 -21.46 -20.73
C ASP A 339 33.89 -19.91 -20.74
N ARG A 340 32.68 -19.35 -20.59
CA ARG A 340 32.46 -17.91 -20.56
C ARG A 340 32.98 -17.32 -19.25
N VAL A 341 33.70 -16.20 -19.34
CA VAL A 341 34.13 -15.42 -18.17
C VAL A 341 32.93 -14.67 -17.59
N VAL A 342 32.63 -14.92 -16.32
CA VAL A 342 31.42 -14.41 -15.66
C VAL A 342 31.70 -13.62 -14.38
N LEU A 343 32.89 -13.74 -13.80
CA LEU A 343 33.23 -13.10 -12.54
C LEU A 343 34.69 -12.62 -12.56
N GLU A 344 34.96 -11.51 -11.88
CA GLU A 344 36.32 -11.03 -11.63
C GLU A 344 36.50 -10.85 -10.12
N LYS A 345 37.39 -11.63 -9.51
CA LYS A 345 37.66 -11.58 -8.06
C LYS A 345 39.17 -11.42 -7.84
N GLY A 346 39.57 -10.31 -7.23
CA GLY A 346 40.99 -10.02 -6.95
C GLY A 346 41.87 -9.87 -8.21
N GLY A 347 41.29 -9.39 -9.31
CA GLY A 347 41.98 -9.25 -10.61
C GLY A 347 42.12 -10.55 -11.41
N GLN A 348 41.64 -11.68 -10.90
CA GLN A 348 41.55 -12.93 -11.63
C GLN A 348 40.16 -13.07 -12.27
N LYS A 349 40.15 -13.25 -13.59
CA LYS A 349 38.95 -13.56 -14.37
C LYS A 349 38.61 -15.03 -14.23
N LEU A 350 37.39 -15.33 -13.80
CA LEU A 350 36.88 -16.69 -13.58
C LEU A 350 35.82 -17.02 -14.63
N THR A 351 35.98 -18.19 -15.24
CA THR A 351 34.96 -18.79 -16.11
C THR A 351 33.83 -19.40 -15.30
N LEU A 352 32.66 -19.59 -15.91
CA LEU A 352 31.51 -20.22 -15.25
C LEU A 352 31.87 -21.62 -14.73
N LYS A 353 32.67 -22.38 -15.50
CA LYS A 353 33.23 -23.66 -15.10
C LYS A 353 34.12 -23.58 -13.86
N GLU A 354 34.99 -22.58 -13.78
CA GLU A 354 35.85 -22.37 -12.61
C GLU A 354 35.05 -21.94 -11.37
N VAL A 355 34.00 -21.14 -11.55
CA VAL A 355 33.09 -20.76 -10.44
C VAL A 355 32.46 -22.01 -9.82
N PHE A 356 31.86 -22.90 -10.63
CA PHE A 356 31.29 -24.14 -10.12
C PHE A 356 32.32 -25.10 -9.53
N LYS A 357 33.52 -25.17 -10.12
CA LYS A 357 34.65 -25.92 -9.55
C LYS A 357 35.07 -25.40 -8.18
N ASN A 358 35.10 -24.09 -7.98
CA ASN A 358 35.44 -23.45 -6.71
C ASN A 358 34.37 -23.70 -5.64
N LEU A 359 33.09 -23.74 -6.04
CA LEU A 359 31.97 -24.12 -5.17
C LEU A 359 31.93 -25.62 -4.89
N LYS A 360 32.77 -26.43 -5.55
CA LYS A 360 32.82 -27.90 -5.47
C LYS A 360 31.47 -28.56 -5.78
N MET A 361 30.78 -28.05 -6.79
CA MET A 361 29.44 -28.50 -7.17
C MET A 361 29.38 -28.76 -8.67
N ASP A 362 28.73 -29.86 -9.06
CA ASP A 362 28.36 -30.10 -10.45
C ASP A 362 26.95 -29.56 -10.71
N PRO A 363 26.76 -28.66 -11.70
CA PRO A 363 25.43 -28.17 -12.08
C PRO A 363 24.42 -29.25 -12.47
N TYR A 364 24.88 -30.40 -12.96
CA TYR A 364 24.00 -31.53 -13.28
C TYR A 364 23.35 -32.13 -12.02
N ASP A 365 24.09 -32.17 -10.91
CA ASP A 365 23.63 -32.72 -9.64
C ASP A 365 22.79 -31.71 -8.83
N LEU A 366 22.68 -30.47 -9.29
CA LEU A 366 21.83 -29.47 -8.65
C LEU A 366 20.37 -29.86 -8.77
N THR A 367 19.71 -29.96 -7.61
CA THR A 367 18.27 -30.11 -7.46
C THR A 367 17.66 -28.81 -6.97
N VAL A 368 16.33 -28.72 -7.05
CA VAL A 368 15.57 -27.60 -6.51
C VAL A 368 15.85 -27.40 -5.02
N ASP A 369 15.96 -28.50 -4.26
CA ASP A 369 16.28 -28.44 -2.82
C ASP A 369 17.71 -27.98 -2.57
N SER A 370 18.68 -28.40 -3.41
CA SER A 370 20.08 -27.97 -3.26
C SER A 370 20.29 -26.47 -3.54
N LEU A 371 19.40 -25.83 -4.31
CA LEU A 371 19.44 -24.39 -4.51
C LEU A 371 19.16 -23.63 -3.21
N ASP A 372 18.46 -24.25 -2.26
CA ASP A 372 18.11 -23.69 -0.95
C ASP A 372 17.52 -22.27 -1.01
N VAL A 373 16.76 -21.97 -2.07
CA VAL A 373 16.10 -20.68 -2.29
C VAL A 373 14.69 -20.61 -1.72
N HIS A 374 14.09 -21.76 -1.36
CA HIS A 374 12.73 -21.81 -0.84
C HIS A 374 12.67 -21.43 0.64
N ALA A 375 11.68 -20.63 1.02
CA ALA A 375 11.45 -20.22 2.40
C ALA A 375 10.66 -21.30 3.17
N GLY A 376 11.36 -22.08 4.00
CA GLY A 376 10.75 -23.11 4.85
C GLY A 376 10.47 -22.65 6.28
N ARG A 377 10.05 -23.58 7.14
CA ARG A 377 9.76 -23.36 8.59
C ARG A 377 10.86 -22.60 9.35
N GLN A 378 12.10 -22.70 8.89
CA GLN A 378 13.27 -22.08 9.52
C GLN A 378 13.39 -20.57 9.28
N THR A 379 12.60 -20.02 8.35
CA THR A 379 12.57 -18.59 8.01
C THR A 379 11.55 -17.79 8.83
N PHE A 380 10.67 -18.48 9.57
CA PHE A 380 9.67 -17.86 10.43
C PHE A 380 10.33 -16.97 11.49
N HIS A 381 9.98 -15.68 11.51
CA HIS A 381 10.59 -14.61 12.31
C HIS A 381 12.11 -14.40 12.11
N ARG A 382 12.71 -14.95 11.06
CA ARG A 382 14.16 -14.88 10.80
C ARG A 382 14.44 -14.23 9.44
N PHE A 383 14.30 -12.90 9.41
CA PHE A 383 14.49 -12.10 8.20
C PHE A 383 15.93 -12.16 7.66
N ASP A 384 16.92 -12.41 8.54
CA ASP A 384 18.30 -12.68 8.16
C ASP A 384 18.43 -13.95 7.30
N LYS A 385 17.73 -15.02 7.70
CA LYS A 385 17.67 -16.26 6.91
C LYS A 385 16.91 -16.04 5.61
N PHE A 386 15.83 -15.26 5.60
CA PHE A 386 15.12 -14.89 4.38
C PHE A 386 16.04 -14.16 3.39
N ASN A 387 16.78 -13.14 3.83
CA ASN A 387 17.74 -12.43 2.98
C ASN A 387 18.83 -13.35 2.38
N SER A 388 19.20 -14.41 3.12
CA SER A 388 20.16 -15.41 2.64
C SER A 388 19.60 -16.30 1.52
N LYS A 389 18.27 -16.46 1.42
CA LYS A 389 17.60 -17.26 0.37
C LYS A 389 17.68 -16.66 -1.02
N TYR A 390 18.00 -15.38 -1.13
CA TYR A 390 18.37 -14.78 -2.41
C TYR A 390 19.73 -15.26 -2.94
N ASN A 391 20.52 -15.99 -2.16
CA ASN A 391 21.81 -16.55 -2.58
C ASN A 391 21.60 -18.03 -2.97
N PRO A 392 21.56 -18.38 -4.28
CA PRO A 392 21.41 -19.77 -4.69
C PRO A 392 22.56 -20.61 -4.14
N VAL A 393 22.22 -21.74 -3.54
CA VAL A 393 23.15 -22.66 -2.87
C VAL A 393 23.94 -22.00 -1.72
N GLY A 394 23.45 -20.88 -1.19
CA GLY A 394 24.16 -20.06 -0.21
C GLY A 394 25.37 -19.30 -0.76
N ALA A 395 25.59 -19.31 -2.09
CA ALA A 395 26.73 -18.67 -2.73
C ALA A 395 26.37 -17.26 -3.23
N SER A 396 27.02 -16.24 -2.68
CA SER A 396 26.87 -14.85 -3.13
C SER A 396 27.27 -14.65 -4.59
N GLU A 397 28.24 -15.45 -5.07
CA GLU A 397 28.74 -15.43 -6.44
C GLU A 397 27.63 -15.78 -7.46
N LEU A 398 26.80 -16.78 -7.17
CA LEU A 398 25.71 -17.16 -8.07
C LEU A 398 24.60 -16.11 -8.12
N ARG A 399 24.30 -15.46 -6.98
CA ARG A 399 23.39 -14.32 -6.95
C ARG A 399 23.90 -13.16 -7.79
N GLU A 400 25.19 -12.84 -7.68
CA GLU A 400 25.81 -11.78 -8.47
C GLU A 400 25.75 -12.07 -9.97
N ILE A 401 26.02 -13.32 -10.38
CA ILE A 401 26.04 -13.71 -11.79
C ILE A 401 24.63 -13.74 -12.39
N TYR A 402 23.65 -14.32 -11.70
CA TYR A 402 22.32 -14.62 -12.28
C TYR A 402 21.23 -13.62 -11.91
N LEU A 403 21.31 -12.94 -10.77
CA LEU A 403 20.20 -12.17 -10.18
C LEU A 403 20.52 -10.67 -9.99
N LYS A 404 21.64 -10.18 -10.54
CA LYS A 404 22.02 -8.76 -10.49
C LYS A 404 22.06 -8.15 -11.89
N THR A 405 21.64 -6.89 -11.97
CA THR A 405 21.67 -6.05 -13.17
C THR A 405 23.07 -5.52 -13.47
N ASP A 406 23.87 -5.27 -12.43
CA ASP A 406 25.24 -4.75 -12.49
C ASP A 406 26.22 -5.82 -12.01
N ASN A 407 26.91 -6.46 -12.96
CA ASN A 407 27.94 -7.49 -12.74
C ASN A 407 28.93 -7.52 -13.92
N TYR A 408 29.91 -8.43 -13.91
CA TYR A 408 30.95 -8.52 -14.94
C TYR A 408 30.41 -8.66 -16.39
N ILE A 409 29.29 -9.35 -16.57
CA ILE A 409 28.64 -9.55 -17.87
C ILE A 409 27.52 -8.53 -18.13
N ASN A 410 27.52 -7.42 -17.40
CA ASN A 410 26.51 -6.35 -17.47
C ASN A 410 25.07 -6.89 -17.33
N GLY A 411 24.84 -7.87 -16.46
CA GLY A 411 23.51 -8.39 -16.12
C GLY A 411 22.79 -9.16 -17.23
N GLU A 412 23.51 -9.67 -18.25
CA GLU A 412 22.91 -10.35 -19.41
C GLU A 412 22.06 -11.57 -19.02
N TYR A 413 22.55 -12.40 -18.08
CA TYR A 413 21.79 -13.57 -17.62
C TYR A 413 20.51 -13.19 -16.89
N PHE A 414 20.56 -12.16 -16.06
CA PHE A 414 19.36 -11.66 -15.39
C PHE A 414 18.35 -11.11 -16.40
N ALA A 415 18.81 -10.34 -17.40
CA ALA A 415 17.93 -9.86 -18.46
C ALA A 415 17.29 -10.99 -19.27
N ARG A 416 18.02 -12.08 -19.56
CA ARG A 416 17.48 -13.26 -20.22
C ARG A 416 16.40 -13.95 -19.39
N LEU A 417 16.63 -14.12 -18.08
CA LEU A 417 15.64 -14.68 -17.16
C LEU A 417 14.35 -13.84 -17.15
N ILE A 418 14.48 -12.52 -17.03
CA ILE A 418 13.33 -11.61 -17.07
C ILE A 418 12.58 -11.71 -18.41
N LYS A 419 13.28 -11.84 -19.54
CA LYS A 419 12.62 -12.02 -20.84
C LYS A 419 11.85 -13.32 -20.95
N GLU A 420 12.37 -14.40 -20.36
CA GLU A 420 11.65 -15.68 -20.31
C GLU A 420 10.37 -15.54 -19.48
N VAL A 421 10.43 -14.85 -18.32
CA VAL A 421 9.24 -14.54 -17.51
C VAL A 421 8.26 -13.61 -18.25
N ALA A 422 8.77 -12.60 -18.95
CA ALA A 422 7.98 -11.66 -19.73
C ALA A 422 7.20 -12.37 -20.85
N ALA A 423 7.86 -13.28 -21.57
CA ALA A 423 7.22 -14.07 -22.62
C ALA A 423 6.09 -14.96 -22.06
N GLU A 424 6.27 -15.52 -20.85
CA GLU A 424 5.22 -16.28 -20.17
C GLU A 424 4.04 -15.39 -19.76
N LEU A 425 4.28 -14.17 -19.30
CA LEU A 425 3.22 -13.20 -18.98
C LEU A 425 2.49 -12.71 -20.24
N GLU A 426 3.17 -12.56 -21.37
CA GLU A 426 2.55 -12.20 -22.66
C GLU A 426 1.70 -13.35 -23.22
N GLU A 427 2.13 -14.60 -23.06
CA GLU A 427 1.33 -15.79 -23.37
C GLU A 427 0.07 -15.85 -22.48
N SER A 428 0.25 -15.63 -21.17
CA SER A 428 -0.84 -15.49 -20.20
C SER A 428 -1.51 -14.12 -20.30
N THR A 429 -2.22 -13.92 -21.41
CA THR A 429 -2.77 -12.64 -21.87
C THR A 429 -3.33 -11.75 -20.75
N TYR A 430 -4.05 -12.29 -19.76
CA TYR A 430 -4.75 -11.53 -18.71
C TYR A 430 -3.93 -11.18 -17.45
N GLN A 431 -2.68 -11.67 -17.34
CA GLN A 431 -1.81 -11.46 -16.20
C GLN A 431 -0.78 -10.36 -16.49
N HIS A 432 -0.64 -9.42 -15.56
CA HIS A 432 0.33 -8.33 -15.61
C HIS A 432 1.14 -8.32 -14.31
N ALA A 433 2.32 -7.69 -14.31
CA ALA A 433 3.18 -7.61 -13.14
C ALA A 433 3.88 -6.25 -13.02
N GLU A 434 4.16 -5.83 -11.78
CA GLU A 434 4.95 -4.64 -11.47
C GLU A 434 6.24 -4.98 -10.70
N PRO A 435 7.21 -5.68 -11.33
CA PRO A 435 8.47 -6.06 -10.69
C PRO A 435 9.29 -4.88 -10.20
N ARG A 436 9.88 -5.06 -9.02
CA ARG A 436 10.74 -4.07 -8.37
C ARG A 436 12.22 -4.28 -8.66
N LEU A 437 12.87 -3.23 -9.14
CA LEU A 437 14.32 -3.16 -9.34
C LEU A 437 14.96 -2.30 -8.25
N SER A 438 16.10 -2.75 -7.72
CA SER A 438 16.78 -2.05 -6.62
C SER A 438 17.66 -0.90 -7.09
N ILE A 439 17.49 0.26 -6.47
CA ILE A 439 18.48 1.34 -6.40
C ILE A 439 18.83 1.52 -4.93
N TYR A 440 20.12 1.41 -4.62
CA TYR A 440 20.64 1.43 -3.26
C TYR A 440 21.00 2.83 -2.77
N GLY A 441 21.35 3.74 -3.69
CA GLY A 441 21.81 5.08 -3.33
C GLY A 441 23.27 5.12 -2.85
N ARG A 442 24.09 4.11 -3.22
CA ARG A 442 25.53 4.10 -2.95
C ARG A 442 26.27 5.06 -3.90
N SER A 443 25.76 5.21 -5.11
CA SER A 443 26.34 6.07 -6.15
C SER A 443 25.27 6.52 -7.14
N ALA A 444 25.36 7.77 -7.59
CA ALA A 444 24.53 8.30 -8.67
C ALA A 444 24.65 7.51 -9.99
N ARG A 445 25.74 6.75 -10.20
CA ARG A 445 25.92 5.92 -11.41
C ARG A 445 24.95 4.76 -11.50
N GLU A 446 24.34 4.32 -10.40
CA GLU A 446 23.40 3.20 -10.38
C GLU A 446 22.24 3.38 -11.38
N TRP A 447 21.69 4.59 -11.47
CA TRP A 447 20.64 4.91 -12.45
C TRP A 447 21.11 4.76 -13.90
N SER A 448 22.34 5.22 -14.19
CA SER A 448 22.92 5.11 -15.53
C SER A 448 23.18 3.66 -15.90
N SER A 449 23.71 2.85 -14.97
CA SER A 449 23.93 1.42 -15.17
C SER A 449 22.61 0.68 -15.39
N LEU A 450 21.59 0.95 -14.56
CA LEU A 450 20.28 0.29 -14.65
C LEU A 450 19.54 0.65 -15.95
N ALA A 451 19.54 1.93 -16.33
CA ALA A 451 18.93 2.37 -17.58
C ALA A 451 19.66 1.80 -18.80
N THR A 452 20.99 1.70 -18.75
CA THR A 452 21.79 1.06 -19.82
C THR A 452 21.47 -0.42 -19.92
N TRP A 453 21.37 -1.14 -18.79
CA TRP A 453 20.96 -2.55 -18.75
C TRP A 453 19.58 -2.76 -19.41
N PHE A 454 18.60 -1.91 -19.08
CA PHE A 454 17.24 -1.98 -19.64
C PHE A 454 17.22 -1.84 -21.18
N ILE A 455 17.98 -0.86 -21.71
CA ILE A 455 18.02 -0.56 -23.15
C ILE A 455 18.89 -1.56 -23.90
N GLN A 456 20.10 -1.82 -23.43
CA GLN A 456 21.07 -2.70 -24.07
C GLN A 456 20.51 -4.12 -24.23
N HIS A 457 19.87 -4.62 -23.17
CA HIS A 457 19.28 -5.94 -23.21
C HIS A 457 17.84 -5.95 -23.70
N LYS A 458 17.22 -4.82 -24.01
CA LYS A 458 15.83 -4.72 -24.48
C LYS A 458 14.84 -5.49 -23.59
N VAL A 459 14.69 -5.09 -22.33
CA VAL A 459 13.89 -5.78 -21.29
C VAL A 459 12.49 -5.18 -21.08
N HIS A 460 11.90 -4.63 -22.13
CA HIS A 460 10.51 -4.15 -22.14
C HIS A 460 9.52 -5.27 -22.47
N SER A 461 8.34 -5.24 -21.84
CA SER A 461 7.18 -6.09 -22.14
C SER A 461 5.90 -5.28 -21.96
N SER A 462 4.85 -5.60 -22.73
CA SER A 462 3.52 -4.97 -22.59
C SER A 462 2.86 -5.29 -21.25
N ASN A 463 3.19 -6.45 -20.66
CA ASN A 463 2.54 -6.95 -19.45
C ASN A 463 3.32 -6.65 -18.18
N MET A 464 4.49 -6.00 -18.30
CA MET A 464 5.36 -5.67 -17.16
C MET A 464 5.62 -4.17 -17.05
N ARG A 465 5.47 -3.63 -15.84
CA ARG A 465 5.87 -2.26 -15.49
C ARG A 465 6.92 -2.28 -14.39
N TRP A 466 7.75 -1.24 -14.29
CA TRP A 466 8.86 -1.25 -13.36
C TRP A 466 8.61 -0.34 -12.17
N MET A 467 8.87 -0.86 -10.98
CA MET A 467 8.92 -0.09 -9.74
C MET A 467 10.37 -0.04 -9.25
N ILE A 468 10.76 1.07 -8.62
CA ILE A 468 12.10 1.21 -8.06
C ILE A 468 12.05 1.05 -6.55
N GLN A 469 12.70 0.01 -6.04
CA GLN A 469 12.79 -0.22 -4.61
C GLN A 469 14.10 0.35 -4.04
N VAL A 470 13.98 1.07 -2.93
CA VAL A 470 15.08 1.68 -2.19
C VAL A 470 15.20 1.01 -0.82
N PRO A 471 16.22 0.16 -0.61
CA PRO A 471 16.45 -0.48 0.67
C PRO A 471 16.92 0.50 1.76
N ARG A 472 16.32 0.42 2.95
CA ARG A 472 16.62 1.25 4.14
C ARG A 472 17.86 0.75 4.89
N ILE A 473 19.00 0.70 4.22
CA ILE A 473 20.25 0.11 4.74
C ILE A 473 21.41 1.11 4.85
N TYR A 474 21.10 2.36 5.22
CA TYR A 474 22.09 3.43 5.36
C TYR A 474 23.19 3.07 6.35
N ASP A 475 22.84 2.44 7.48
CA ASP A 475 23.76 1.92 8.51
C ASP A 475 24.87 1.04 7.92
N ILE A 476 24.53 0.16 6.98
CA ILE A 476 25.50 -0.71 6.31
C ILE A 476 26.45 0.10 5.43
N PHE A 477 25.93 1.07 4.67
CA PHE A 477 26.75 1.91 3.80
C PHE A 477 27.63 2.88 4.59
N ARG A 478 27.13 3.35 5.72
CA ARG A 478 27.85 4.21 6.65
C ARG A 478 28.99 3.46 7.33
N SER A 479 28.72 2.27 7.85
CA SER A 479 29.71 1.37 8.44
C SER A 479 30.85 1.03 7.46
N LYS A 480 30.52 0.89 6.16
CA LYS A 480 31.48 0.67 5.08
C LYS A 480 32.14 1.95 4.54
N LYS A 481 31.80 3.12 5.08
CA LYS A 481 32.28 4.44 4.65
C LYS A 481 32.03 4.74 3.17
N LEU A 482 30.95 4.19 2.60
CA LEU A 482 30.55 4.45 1.22
C LEU A 482 29.82 5.79 1.07
N VAL A 483 29.06 6.19 2.10
CA VAL A 483 28.34 7.46 2.14
C VAL A 483 28.70 8.26 3.40
N PRO A 484 28.91 9.59 3.29
CA PRO A 484 29.31 10.45 4.40
C PRO A 484 28.16 10.85 5.34
N ASN A 485 26.93 10.96 4.82
CA ASN A 485 25.73 11.31 5.56
C ASN A 485 24.50 10.83 4.79
N PHE A 486 23.31 10.94 5.41
CA PHE A 486 22.06 10.55 4.77
C PHE A 486 21.71 11.41 3.55
N SER A 487 22.01 12.72 3.59
CA SER A 487 21.84 13.65 2.46
C SER A 487 22.52 13.13 1.18
N LYS A 488 23.73 12.55 1.28
CA LYS A 488 24.41 11.98 0.10
C LYS A 488 23.70 10.75 -0.48
N MET A 489 23.07 9.92 0.37
CA MET A 489 22.27 8.80 -0.09
C MET A 489 21.05 9.30 -0.88
N LEU A 490 20.33 10.29 -0.35
CA LEU A 490 19.22 10.94 -1.06
C LEU A 490 19.67 11.60 -2.37
N GLU A 491 20.82 12.26 -2.37
CA GLU A 491 21.41 12.88 -3.56
C GLU A 491 21.66 11.83 -4.65
N ASN A 492 22.27 10.69 -4.30
CA ASN A 492 22.51 9.60 -5.24
C ASN A 492 21.22 9.00 -5.82
N ILE A 493 20.12 9.01 -5.06
CA ILE A 493 18.82 8.49 -5.49
C ILE A 493 18.10 9.50 -6.39
N PHE A 494 18.00 10.76 -5.98
CA PHE A 494 17.12 11.73 -6.62
C PHE A 494 17.81 12.65 -7.62
N LEU A 495 19.09 13.01 -7.44
CA LEU A 495 19.79 13.92 -8.35
C LEU A 495 19.73 13.46 -9.81
N PRO A 496 20.03 12.19 -10.16
CA PRO A 496 20.00 11.74 -11.55
C PRO A 496 18.61 11.84 -12.18
N LEU A 497 17.56 11.77 -11.37
CA LEU A 497 16.17 11.89 -11.82
C LEU A 497 15.81 13.34 -12.13
N PHE A 498 16.23 14.28 -11.26
CA PHE A 498 16.07 15.71 -11.52
C PHE A 498 16.89 16.13 -12.73
N GLU A 499 18.15 15.70 -12.85
CA GLU A 499 18.99 15.99 -14.02
C GLU A 499 18.38 15.44 -15.32
N ALA A 500 17.88 14.20 -15.31
CA ALA A 500 17.19 13.62 -16.46
C ALA A 500 15.83 14.27 -16.75
N THR A 501 15.23 14.92 -15.76
CA THR A 501 13.99 15.68 -15.90
C THR A 501 14.25 17.12 -16.36
N VAL A 502 15.39 17.73 -16.07
CA VAL A 502 15.75 19.08 -16.54
C VAL A 502 16.39 19.02 -17.92
N ASN A 503 17.35 18.12 -18.11
CA ASN A 503 18.08 17.90 -19.35
C ASN A 503 18.00 16.43 -19.84
N PRO A 504 16.85 16.03 -20.43
CA PRO A 504 16.69 14.71 -21.01
C PRO A 504 17.70 14.39 -22.13
N GLN A 505 18.16 15.40 -22.88
CA GLN A 505 19.10 15.23 -24.00
C GLN A 505 20.48 14.74 -23.55
N LYS A 506 20.94 15.16 -22.37
CA LYS A 506 22.20 14.69 -21.78
C LYS A 506 22.05 13.30 -21.14
N HIS A 507 20.85 12.98 -20.63
CA HIS A 507 20.55 11.74 -19.91
C HIS A 507 19.51 10.88 -20.63
N LYS A 508 19.73 10.63 -21.94
CA LYS A 508 18.74 9.97 -22.82
C LYS A 508 18.32 8.59 -22.33
N THR A 509 19.29 7.78 -21.90
CA THR A 509 19.04 6.41 -21.43
C THR A 509 18.15 6.40 -20.19
N ILE A 510 18.45 7.26 -19.22
CA ILE A 510 17.64 7.42 -18.00
C ILE A 510 16.24 7.90 -18.37
N HIS A 511 16.13 8.93 -19.23
CA HIS A 511 14.83 9.47 -19.64
C HIS A 511 13.91 8.39 -20.24
N ILE A 512 14.42 7.54 -21.14
CA ILE A 512 13.64 6.45 -21.74
C ILE A 512 13.25 5.42 -20.69
N PHE A 513 14.18 5.00 -19.83
CA PHE A 513 13.87 4.04 -18.78
C PHE A 513 12.77 4.57 -17.85
N LEU A 514 12.83 5.86 -17.47
CA LEU A 514 11.85 6.51 -16.61
C LEU A 514 10.43 6.56 -17.19
N LYS A 515 10.25 6.46 -18.52
CA LYS A 515 8.90 6.34 -19.12
C LYS A 515 8.18 5.06 -18.65
N TYR A 516 8.94 4.01 -18.37
CA TYR A 516 8.41 2.69 -17.96
C TYR A 516 8.46 2.45 -16.46
N VAL A 517 9.04 3.38 -15.70
CA VAL A 517 9.02 3.35 -14.24
C VAL A 517 7.74 4.01 -13.74
N THR A 518 6.97 3.30 -12.93
CA THR A 518 5.66 3.74 -12.43
C THR A 518 5.73 4.35 -11.03
N GLY A 519 6.78 4.05 -10.26
CA GLY A 519 6.86 4.51 -8.88
C GLY A 519 8.06 4.01 -8.07
N PHE A 520 8.02 4.36 -6.78
CA PHE A 520 9.04 4.04 -5.78
C PHE A 520 8.47 3.21 -4.64
N ASP A 521 9.30 2.32 -4.12
CA ASP A 521 9.04 1.51 -2.93
C ASP A 521 10.20 1.66 -1.93
N SER A 522 9.89 1.72 -0.64
CA SER A 522 10.88 1.69 0.44
C SER A 522 10.84 0.34 1.14
N VAL A 523 11.97 -0.37 1.15
CA VAL A 523 12.06 -1.77 1.58
C VAL A 523 13.14 -1.96 2.63
N ASP A 524 13.03 -3.01 3.44
CA ASP A 524 14.00 -3.65 4.36
C ASP A 524 13.17 -4.25 5.51
N ASP A 525 13.82 -5.01 6.39
CA ASP A 525 13.23 -5.55 7.61
C ASP A 525 12.56 -4.46 8.47
N GLU A 526 11.23 -4.42 8.45
CA GLU A 526 10.43 -3.48 9.25
C GLU A 526 10.50 -3.77 10.76
N SER A 527 11.00 -4.94 11.17
CA SER A 527 11.16 -5.29 12.59
C SER A 527 12.38 -4.67 13.25
N LYS A 528 13.34 -4.14 12.46
CA LYS A 528 14.50 -3.43 13.02
C LYS A 528 14.06 -2.09 13.60
N HIS A 529 14.32 -1.92 14.90
CA HIS A 529 13.95 -0.71 15.62
C HIS A 529 15.01 0.38 15.47
N SER A 530 14.55 1.63 15.45
CA SER A 530 15.38 2.82 15.63
C SER A 530 14.95 3.50 16.93
N ASP A 531 15.87 3.75 17.85
CA ASP A 531 15.58 4.42 19.13
C ASP A 531 15.18 5.90 18.98
N HIS A 532 15.34 6.47 17.77
CA HIS A 532 15.07 7.87 17.50
C HIS A 532 13.59 8.14 17.16
N MET A 533 12.93 8.96 17.98
CA MET A 533 11.61 9.50 17.67
C MET A 533 11.74 10.60 16.60
N PHE A 534 11.10 10.39 15.45
CA PHE A 534 11.04 11.44 14.43
C PHE A 534 10.18 12.61 14.89
N SER A 535 10.78 13.79 14.93
CA SER A 535 10.13 15.04 15.35
C SER A 535 10.69 16.21 14.54
N TYR A 536 10.11 17.40 14.71
CA TYR A 536 10.65 18.62 14.08
C TYR A 536 12.07 18.97 14.55
N ASN A 537 12.51 18.44 15.71
CA ASN A 537 13.89 18.58 16.22
C ASN A 537 14.83 17.48 15.69
N SER A 538 14.35 16.55 14.87
CA SER A 538 15.19 15.52 14.29
C SER A 538 16.28 16.14 13.41
N PRO A 539 17.50 15.60 13.43
CA PRO A 539 18.62 16.19 12.71
C PRO A 539 18.35 16.16 11.20
N LYS A 540 18.85 17.18 10.51
CA LYS A 540 18.71 17.30 9.06
C LYS A 540 19.51 16.19 8.35
N PRO A 541 19.20 15.85 7.09
CA PRO A 541 19.90 14.77 6.37
C PRO A 541 21.40 14.98 6.25
N GLU A 542 21.85 16.24 6.20
CA GLU A 542 23.27 16.61 6.16
C GLU A 542 23.97 16.36 7.50
N GLU A 543 23.22 16.49 8.59
CA GLU A 543 23.68 16.35 9.98
C GLU A 543 23.56 14.91 10.48
N TRP A 544 22.78 14.05 9.80
CA TRP A 544 22.70 12.63 10.11
C TRP A 544 23.99 11.91 9.68
N THR A 545 25.00 12.00 10.54
CA THR A 545 26.32 11.36 10.36
C THR A 545 26.54 10.18 11.31
N ALA A 546 25.56 9.87 12.16
CA ALA A 546 25.58 8.72 13.06
C ALA A 546 25.63 7.41 12.25
N ASP A 547 26.16 6.35 12.88
CA ASP A 547 26.22 5.01 12.29
C ASP A 547 24.85 4.29 12.36
N ASP A 548 23.96 4.77 13.22
CA ASP A 548 22.59 4.26 13.34
C ASP A 548 21.73 4.60 12.12
N ASN A 549 20.84 3.67 11.77
CA ASN A 549 19.90 3.84 10.67
C ASN A 549 18.82 4.87 11.04
N PRO A 550 18.46 5.82 10.14
CA PRO A 550 17.33 6.70 10.36
C PRO A 550 16.00 5.95 10.56
N PRO A 551 15.05 6.52 11.33
CA PRO A 551 13.75 5.89 11.55
C PRO A 551 12.96 5.74 10.25
N TYR A 552 12.04 4.76 10.21
CA TYR A 552 11.16 4.52 9.06
C TYR A 552 10.44 5.79 8.58
N THR A 553 9.86 6.57 9.50
CA THR A 553 9.18 7.83 9.19
C THR A 553 10.11 8.85 8.52
N TYR A 554 11.39 8.88 8.90
CA TYR A 554 12.40 9.76 8.30
C TYR A 554 12.60 9.44 6.82
N TYR A 555 12.79 8.15 6.51
CA TYR A 555 12.90 7.70 5.12
C TYR A 555 11.66 8.08 4.32
N LEU A 556 10.46 7.79 4.83
CA LEU A 556 9.21 8.08 4.11
C LEU A 556 9.04 9.57 3.84
N PHE A 557 9.32 10.43 4.82
CA PHE A 557 9.20 11.88 4.65
C PHE A 557 10.11 12.40 3.53
N TYR A 558 11.42 12.10 3.57
CA TYR A 558 12.36 12.60 2.56
C TYR A 558 12.17 11.95 1.19
N MET A 559 11.75 10.69 1.13
CA MET A 559 11.37 10.04 -0.12
C MET A 559 10.14 10.72 -0.73
N TYR A 560 9.07 10.88 0.05
CA TYR A 560 7.86 11.58 -0.38
C TYR A 560 8.15 13.01 -0.82
N ALA A 561 8.93 13.75 -0.05
CA ALA A 561 9.24 15.15 -0.32
C ALA A 561 9.91 15.33 -1.68
N ASN A 562 10.92 14.52 -1.97
CA ASN A 562 11.63 14.57 -3.24
C ASN A 562 10.76 14.03 -4.40
N ILE A 563 9.96 12.98 -4.19
CA ILE A 563 9.01 12.48 -5.20
C ILE A 563 7.96 13.55 -5.53
N MET A 564 7.43 14.25 -4.53
CA MET A 564 6.42 15.30 -4.70
C MET A 564 6.96 16.45 -5.54
N VAL A 565 8.14 16.99 -5.20
CA VAL A 565 8.78 18.08 -5.98
C VAL A 565 9.09 17.60 -7.40
N LEU A 566 9.63 16.39 -7.55
CA LEU A 566 9.95 15.80 -8.84
C LEU A 566 8.69 15.61 -9.70
N ASN A 567 7.60 15.12 -9.13
CA ASN A 567 6.33 14.91 -9.83
C ASN A 567 5.75 16.24 -10.32
N ASN A 568 5.78 17.31 -9.51
CA ASN A 568 5.32 18.62 -9.96
C ASN A 568 6.15 19.15 -11.13
N LEU A 569 7.48 19.04 -11.06
CA LEU A 569 8.36 19.41 -12.16
C LEU A 569 8.09 18.58 -13.43
N ARG A 570 7.87 17.27 -13.28
CA ARG A 570 7.58 16.37 -14.41
C ARG A 570 6.21 16.66 -15.02
N MET A 571 5.20 16.94 -14.21
CA MET A 571 3.86 17.31 -14.67
C MET A 571 3.86 18.62 -15.45
N ASP A 572 4.57 19.65 -14.97
CA ASP A 572 4.72 20.92 -15.69
C ASP A 572 5.37 20.74 -17.08
N ARG A 573 6.17 19.67 -17.26
CA ARG A 573 6.76 19.28 -18.55
C ARG A 573 5.93 18.29 -19.37
N GLY A 574 4.78 17.84 -18.88
CA GLY A 574 3.98 16.79 -19.51
C GLY A 574 4.63 15.40 -19.49
N LEU A 575 5.56 15.15 -18.57
CA LEU A 575 6.21 13.85 -18.35
C LEU A 575 5.40 13.00 -17.37
N ASN A 576 5.72 11.70 -17.30
CA ASN A 576 5.07 10.79 -16.34
C ASN A 576 5.48 11.10 -14.89
N THR A 577 4.60 10.87 -13.94
CA THR A 577 4.83 10.96 -12.50
C THR A 577 5.12 9.61 -11.88
N PHE A 578 5.64 9.62 -10.65
CA PHE A 578 5.96 8.42 -9.89
C PHE A 578 5.07 8.30 -8.66
N GLN A 579 4.47 7.13 -8.48
CA GLN A 579 3.68 6.84 -7.28
C GLN A 579 4.58 6.35 -6.15
N PHE A 580 4.32 6.74 -4.91
CA PHE A 580 5.03 6.21 -3.75
C PHE A 580 4.25 5.08 -3.07
N ARG A 581 4.84 3.88 -3.03
CA ARG A 581 4.20 2.62 -2.62
C ARG A 581 5.12 1.79 -1.71
N PRO A 582 5.33 2.20 -0.44
CA PRO A 582 6.29 1.55 0.44
C PRO A 582 5.80 0.18 0.95
N HIS A 583 6.74 -0.70 1.31
CA HIS A 583 6.48 -1.78 2.26
C HIS A 583 6.17 -1.18 3.61
N CYS A 584 4.98 -1.48 4.12
CA CYS A 584 4.49 -0.86 5.34
C CYS A 584 3.56 -1.77 6.13
N GLY A 585 3.90 -1.96 7.40
CA GLY A 585 3.06 -2.66 8.35
C GLY A 585 3.04 -4.16 8.14
N GLU A 586 4.03 -4.74 7.47
CA GLU A 586 4.26 -6.20 7.52
C GLU A 586 4.71 -6.61 8.93
N ALA A 587 5.69 -5.86 9.45
CA ALA A 587 6.20 -5.92 10.81
C ALA A 587 6.38 -4.49 11.36
N GLY A 588 7.09 -4.35 12.48
CA GLY A 588 7.41 -3.05 13.07
C GLY A 588 6.26 -2.31 13.74
N SER A 589 6.46 -1.00 13.91
CA SER A 589 5.62 -0.10 14.69
C SER A 589 4.38 0.37 13.93
N ILE A 590 3.30 0.66 14.68
CA ILE A 590 2.08 1.26 14.11
C ILE A 590 2.34 2.63 13.48
N THR A 591 3.40 3.31 13.93
CA THR A 591 3.82 4.63 13.44
C THR A 591 4.22 4.59 11.97
N HIS A 592 4.69 3.45 11.46
CA HIS A 592 4.98 3.25 10.04
C HIS A 592 3.72 3.46 9.19
N LEU A 593 2.61 2.84 9.61
CA LEU A 593 1.32 2.91 8.92
C LEU A 593 0.70 4.30 8.96
N VAL A 594 0.98 5.09 10.01
CA VAL A 594 0.57 6.50 10.07
C VAL A 594 1.34 7.30 9.03
N SER A 595 2.67 7.19 9.02
CA SER A 595 3.52 7.88 8.04
C SER A 595 3.11 7.55 6.61
N ALA A 596 2.88 6.26 6.31
CA ALA A 596 2.41 5.83 4.99
C ALA A 596 0.99 6.30 4.68
N PHE A 597 0.09 6.40 5.67
CA PHE A 597 -1.25 6.96 5.46
C PHE A 597 -1.20 8.41 4.99
N LEU A 598 -0.22 9.19 5.44
CA LEU A 598 -0.02 10.57 4.98
C LEU A 598 0.63 10.57 3.58
N THR A 599 1.73 9.85 3.42
CA THR A 599 2.62 10.07 2.27
C THR A 599 2.41 9.14 1.08
N ALA A 600 1.83 7.95 1.26
CA ALA A 600 1.79 6.91 0.24
C ALA A 600 0.48 6.90 -0.56
N ASP A 601 0.58 6.57 -1.86
CA ASP A 601 -0.57 6.28 -2.72
C ASP A 601 -1.22 4.96 -2.30
N ASN A 602 -0.40 3.93 -2.08
CA ASN A 602 -0.82 2.63 -1.57
C ASN A 602 0.32 1.97 -0.76
N ILE A 603 0.02 0.87 -0.07
CA ILE A 603 1.00 0.15 0.75
C ILE A 603 1.11 -1.33 0.35
N SER A 604 2.25 -1.93 0.67
CA SER A 604 2.44 -3.39 0.59
C SER A 604 2.42 -4.02 2.00
N HIS A 605 1.77 -5.18 2.11
CA HIS A 605 1.45 -5.99 3.30
C HIS A 605 0.34 -5.47 4.22
N GLY A 606 0.54 -4.36 4.96
CA GLY A 606 -0.50 -3.77 5.82
C GLY A 606 -1.04 -4.65 6.98
N LEU A 607 -0.37 -5.76 7.33
CA LEU A 607 -0.81 -6.71 8.36
C LEU A 607 -1.12 -6.07 9.72
N ASN A 608 -0.30 -5.08 10.11
CA ASN A 608 -0.41 -4.38 11.39
C ASN A 608 -1.65 -3.48 11.50
N LEU A 609 -2.38 -3.21 10.41
CA LEU A 609 -3.65 -2.48 10.47
C LEU A 609 -4.67 -3.18 11.38
N LYS A 610 -4.62 -4.52 11.49
CA LYS A 610 -5.48 -5.29 12.40
C LYS A 610 -5.31 -4.91 13.88
N LYS A 611 -4.20 -4.27 14.24
CA LYS A 611 -3.89 -3.82 15.62
C LYS A 611 -4.45 -2.43 15.94
N SER A 612 -4.83 -1.65 14.92
CA SER A 612 -5.34 -0.29 15.09
C SER A 612 -6.68 -0.11 14.36
N PRO A 613 -7.80 -0.17 15.10
CA PRO A 613 -9.12 0.08 14.52
C PRO A 613 -9.24 1.46 13.88
N VAL A 614 -8.60 2.48 14.45
CA VAL A 614 -8.63 3.85 13.91
C VAL A 614 -7.99 3.90 12.53
N LEU A 615 -6.77 3.37 12.39
CA LEU A 615 -6.09 3.35 11.08
C LEU A 615 -6.82 2.44 10.09
N GLN A 616 -7.28 1.26 10.51
CA GLN A 616 -8.04 0.38 9.62
C GLN A 616 -9.29 1.08 9.08
N TYR A 617 -9.99 1.85 9.92
CA TYR A 617 -11.16 2.62 9.51
C TYR A 617 -10.81 3.79 8.59
N LEU A 618 -9.72 4.51 8.84
CA LEU A 618 -9.22 5.55 7.93
C LEU A 618 -8.82 5.00 6.55
N TYR A 619 -8.17 3.83 6.51
CA TYR A 619 -7.83 3.16 5.25
C TYR A 619 -9.08 2.75 4.47
N TYR A 620 -10.15 2.35 5.17
CA TYR A 620 -11.45 2.12 4.58
C TYR A 620 -12.09 3.43 4.05
N LEU A 621 -12.17 4.49 4.86
CA LEU A 621 -12.81 5.75 4.47
C LEU A 621 -12.09 6.45 3.31
N ALA A 622 -10.76 6.40 3.29
CA ALA A 622 -9.94 6.95 2.23
C ALA A 622 -9.64 5.96 1.10
N GLN A 623 -10.23 4.75 1.14
CA GLN A 623 -10.07 3.68 0.16
C GLN A 623 -8.61 3.48 -0.28
N VAL A 624 -7.70 3.43 0.70
CA VAL A 624 -6.26 3.30 0.46
C VAL A 624 -5.95 1.88 0.00
N PRO A 625 -5.33 1.66 -1.18
CA PRO A 625 -5.06 0.31 -1.65
C PRO A 625 -3.98 -0.40 -0.82
N ILE A 626 -4.15 -1.70 -0.63
CA ILE A 626 -3.25 -2.57 0.14
C ILE A 626 -2.94 -3.82 -0.71
N ALA A 627 -1.69 -3.96 -1.16
CA ALA A 627 -1.22 -5.21 -1.78
C ALA A 627 -0.81 -6.19 -0.69
N MET A 628 -1.43 -7.36 -0.63
CA MET A 628 -1.15 -8.37 0.39
C MET A 628 -0.61 -9.65 -0.24
N SER A 629 0.40 -10.24 0.39
CA SER A 629 1.07 -11.47 -0.07
C SER A 629 0.93 -12.59 1.00
N PRO A 630 -0.23 -13.26 1.10
CA PRO A 630 -0.54 -14.19 2.17
C PRO A 630 0.43 -15.38 2.32
N LEU A 631 0.96 -15.95 1.24
CA LEU A 631 1.92 -17.05 1.30
C LEU A 631 3.29 -16.60 1.83
N SER A 632 3.77 -15.43 1.38
CA SER A 632 4.98 -14.81 1.95
C SER A 632 4.81 -14.58 3.46
N ASN A 633 3.70 -13.94 3.82
CA ASN A 633 3.35 -13.68 5.21
C ASN A 633 3.24 -14.97 6.05
N ASN A 634 2.74 -16.06 5.45
CA ASN A 634 2.68 -17.39 6.07
C ASN A 634 4.05 -17.96 6.44
N SER A 635 5.02 -17.78 5.56
CA SER A 635 6.38 -18.28 5.76
C SER A 635 7.19 -17.44 6.74
N LEU A 636 6.94 -16.13 6.81
CA LEU A 636 7.78 -15.19 7.56
C LEU A 636 7.21 -14.72 8.90
N PHE A 637 5.89 -14.48 9.03
CA PHE A 637 5.36 -13.68 10.15
C PHE A 637 4.14 -14.28 10.87
N LEU A 638 3.20 -14.88 10.15
CA LEU A 638 1.95 -15.37 10.74
C LEU A 638 1.35 -16.51 9.94
N GLN A 639 0.73 -17.48 10.61
CA GLN A 639 -0.02 -18.55 9.94
C GLN A 639 -1.05 -17.99 8.95
N TYR A 640 -1.22 -18.67 7.81
CA TYR A 640 -2.12 -18.25 6.71
C TYR A 640 -3.54 -17.99 7.20
N SER A 641 -4.09 -18.85 8.06
CA SER A 641 -5.45 -18.71 8.62
C SER A 641 -5.64 -17.48 9.51
N LYS A 642 -4.55 -16.88 10.01
CA LYS A 642 -4.56 -15.65 10.82
C LYS A 642 -4.30 -14.39 10.00
N ASN A 643 -4.11 -14.53 8.69
CA ASN A 643 -3.91 -13.40 7.80
C ASN A 643 -5.22 -12.59 7.69
N PRO A 644 -5.17 -11.25 7.87
CA PRO A 644 -6.36 -10.43 7.92
C PRO A 644 -6.94 -10.09 6.54
N MET A 645 -6.38 -10.61 5.44
CA MET A 645 -6.83 -10.29 4.08
C MET A 645 -8.34 -10.50 3.87
N GLN A 646 -8.87 -11.68 4.25
CA GLN A 646 -10.32 -11.95 4.15
C GLN A 646 -11.14 -10.93 4.96
N GLU A 647 -10.71 -10.65 6.20
CA GLU A 647 -11.39 -9.71 7.08
C GLU A 647 -11.38 -8.29 6.47
N PHE A 648 -10.26 -7.88 5.87
CA PHE A 648 -10.13 -6.57 5.22
C PHE A 648 -11.04 -6.47 4.00
N LEU A 649 -11.12 -7.51 3.18
CA LEU A 649 -12.04 -7.57 2.05
C LEU A 649 -13.50 -7.49 2.51
N HIS A 650 -13.89 -8.25 3.53
CA HIS A 650 -15.27 -8.25 4.04
C HIS A 650 -15.66 -6.87 4.58
N LYS A 651 -14.74 -6.21 5.30
CA LYS A 651 -14.92 -4.84 5.79
C LYS A 651 -14.95 -3.79 4.66
N GLY A 652 -14.57 -4.13 3.44
CA GLY A 652 -14.59 -3.24 2.27
C GLY A 652 -13.34 -2.38 2.11
N LEU A 653 -12.20 -2.79 2.68
CA LEU A 653 -10.92 -2.18 2.35
C LEU A 653 -10.51 -2.57 0.92
N CYS A 654 -9.83 -1.67 0.23
CA CYS A 654 -9.32 -1.89 -1.13
C CYS A 654 -8.08 -2.81 -1.10
N VAL A 655 -8.28 -4.12 -1.02
CA VAL A 655 -7.20 -5.11 -1.01
C VAL A 655 -6.98 -5.76 -2.37
N SER A 656 -5.72 -6.12 -2.66
CA SER A 656 -5.30 -6.94 -3.79
C SER A 656 -4.38 -8.08 -3.31
N LEU A 657 -4.27 -9.15 -4.11
CA LEU A 657 -3.32 -10.24 -3.89
C LEU A 657 -2.05 -10.04 -4.73
N SER A 658 -0.91 -10.33 -4.13
CA SER A 658 0.41 -10.24 -4.73
C SER A 658 1.30 -11.40 -4.32
N THR A 659 2.40 -11.62 -5.04
CA THR A 659 3.26 -12.81 -4.84
C THR A 659 4.53 -12.58 -4.03
N ASP A 660 4.96 -11.32 -3.89
CA ASP A 660 6.20 -10.94 -3.21
C ASP A 660 7.45 -11.55 -3.90
N ASP A 661 7.86 -12.74 -3.47
CA ASP A 661 8.96 -13.52 -4.03
C ASP A 661 8.48 -14.90 -4.53
N PRO A 662 7.98 -15.02 -5.77
CA PRO A 662 7.63 -16.29 -6.40
C PRO A 662 8.66 -17.40 -6.22
N MET A 663 9.95 -17.08 -6.41
CA MET A 663 11.06 -18.03 -6.24
C MET A 663 11.08 -18.69 -4.87
N GLN A 664 10.72 -17.94 -3.83
CA GLN A 664 10.88 -18.36 -2.44
C GLN A 664 9.61 -18.98 -1.86
N PHE A 665 8.43 -18.58 -2.33
CA PHE A 665 7.16 -18.93 -1.69
C PHE A 665 6.25 -19.82 -2.52
N HIS A 666 6.45 -19.89 -3.84
CA HIS A 666 5.53 -20.53 -4.77
C HIS A 666 6.12 -21.79 -5.41
N TYR A 667 5.25 -22.75 -5.72
CA TYR A 667 5.66 -24.00 -6.37
C TYR A 667 5.23 -24.09 -7.83
N THR A 668 4.23 -23.32 -8.23
CA THR A 668 3.65 -23.39 -9.57
C THR A 668 4.36 -22.47 -10.56
N LYS A 669 4.02 -22.62 -11.85
CA LYS A 669 4.50 -21.71 -12.89
C LYS A 669 3.80 -20.34 -12.80
N GLU A 670 2.51 -20.34 -12.52
CA GLU A 670 1.68 -19.14 -12.41
C GLU A 670 1.51 -18.74 -10.94
N ALA A 671 2.55 -18.15 -10.35
CA ALA A 671 2.60 -17.83 -8.91
C ALA A 671 1.40 -17.00 -8.44
N LEU A 672 1.00 -15.98 -9.20
CA LEU A 672 -0.17 -15.16 -8.84
C LEU A 672 -1.45 -16.00 -8.80
N MET A 673 -1.65 -16.90 -9.77
CA MET A 673 -2.82 -17.78 -9.81
C MET A 673 -2.84 -18.77 -8.64
N GLU A 674 -1.67 -19.22 -8.18
CA GLU A 674 -1.53 -20.03 -6.96
C GLU A 674 -1.99 -19.27 -5.71
N GLU A 675 -1.63 -17.99 -5.55
CA GLU A 675 -2.15 -17.14 -4.46
C GLU A 675 -3.69 -17.05 -4.48
N TYR A 676 -4.27 -16.72 -5.64
CA TYR A 676 -5.73 -16.65 -5.76
C TYR A 676 -6.39 -18.01 -5.49
N ALA A 677 -5.81 -19.11 -5.98
CA ALA A 677 -6.38 -20.44 -5.78
C ALA A 677 -6.34 -20.87 -4.31
N ILE A 678 -5.24 -20.62 -3.60
CA ILE A 678 -5.10 -20.96 -2.18
C ILE A 678 -6.03 -20.09 -1.33
N ALA A 679 -6.06 -18.77 -1.59
CA ALA A 679 -6.97 -17.84 -0.92
C ALA A 679 -8.44 -18.24 -1.12
N ALA A 680 -8.84 -18.58 -2.35
CA ALA A 680 -10.19 -19.02 -2.66
C ALA A 680 -10.59 -20.27 -1.88
N GLN A 681 -9.72 -21.27 -1.80
CA GLN A 681 -10.04 -22.53 -1.13
C GLN A 681 -10.03 -22.43 0.39
N LEU A 682 -9.06 -21.71 0.97
CA LEU A 682 -8.92 -21.60 2.42
C LEU A 682 -9.94 -20.63 3.03
N TRP A 683 -10.20 -19.50 2.39
CA TRP A 683 -11.16 -18.50 2.87
C TRP A 683 -12.56 -18.65 2.28
N LYS A 684 -12.75 -19.61 1.37
CA LYS A 684 -14.02 -19.88 0.68
C LYS A 684 -14.56 -18.67 -0.09
N LEU A 685 -13.66 -17.95 -0.76
CA LEU A 685 -14.02 -16.79 -1.56
C LEU A 685 -14.83 -17.20 -2.79
N SER A 686 -15.89 -16.45 -3.07
CA SER A 686 -16.71 -16.61 -4.26
C SER A 686 -15.99 -16.10 -5.52
N THR A 687 -16.50 -16.45 -6.70
CA THR A 687 -15.98 -15.89 -7.95
C THR A 687 -16.10 -14.36 -8.00
N CYS A 688 -17.15 -13.80 -7.41
CA CYS A 688 -17.35 -12.35 -7.32
C CYS A 688 -16.21 -11.70 -6.50
N ASP A 689 -15.85 -12.31 -5.36
CA ASP A 689 -14.76 -11.83 -4.49
C ASP A 689 -13.41 -11.84 -5.22
N LEU A 690 -13.10 -12.95 -5.92
CA LEU A 690 -11.85 -13.04 -6.68
C LEU A 690 -11.78 -12.00 -7.80
N CYS A 691 -12.92 -11.71 -8.46
CA CYS A 691 -12.99 -10.67 -9.48
C CYS A 691 -12.91 -9.26 -8.87
N GLU A 692 -13.45 -9.04 -7.66
CA GLU A 692 -13.33 -7.78 -6.91
C GLU A 692 -11.85 -7.51 -6.56
N ILE A 693 -11.15 -8.51 -6.04
CA ILE A 693 -9.70 -8.45 -5.76
C ILE A 693 -8.91 -8.17 -7.05
N ALA A 694 -9.23 -8.86 -8.15
CA ALA A 694 -8.58 -8.64 -9.44
C ALA A 694 -8.81 -7.22 -9.98
N ARG A 695 -10.04 -6.70 -9.91
CA ARG A 695 -10.37 -5.31 -10.26
C ARG A 695 -9.58 -4.33 -9.41
N ASN A 696 -9.49 -4.56 -8.10
CA ASN A 696 -8.73 -3.71 -7.19
C ASN A 696 -7.23 -3.72 -7.52
N SER A 697 -6.68 -4.86 -7.98
CA SER A 697 -5.28 -4.91 -8.45
C SER A 697 -5.02 -4.02 -9.67
N VAL A 698 -5.95 -3.99 -10.64
CA VAL A 698 -5.86 -3.10 -11.82
C VAL A 698 -6.02 -1.65 -11.42
N LEU A 699 -6.92 -1.34 -10.47
CA LEU A 699 -7.01 -0.01 -9.92
C LEU A 699 -5.69 0.38 -9.29
N GLN A 700 -5.19 -0.40 -8.33
CA GLN A 700 -3.97 -0.13 -7.56
C GLN A 700 -2.72 0.03 -8.43
N SER A 701 -2.64 -0.68 -9.56
CA SER A 701 -1.43 -0.73 -10.40
C SER A 701 -1.04 0.59 -11.06
N GLY A 702 0.19 0.62 -11.57
CA GLY A 702 0.77 1.71 -12.35
C GLY A 702 0.45 1.62 -13.84
N LEU A 703 -0.69 1.06 -14.21
CA LEU A 703 -1.16 1.12 -15.60
C LEU A 703 -1.62 2.54 -15.95
N SER A 704 -1.45 2.93 -17.21
CA SER A 704 -1.93 4.21 -17.71
C SER A 704 -3.45 4.31 -17.67
N HIS A 705 -3.94 5.54 -17.72
CA HIS A 705 -5.38 5.82 -17.78
C HIS A 705 -6.07 5.12 -18.97
N GLN A 706 -5.39 5.04 -20.12
CA GLN A 706 -5.90 4.36 -21.32
C GLN A 706 -6.02 2.85 -21.12
N GLU A 707 -5.00 2.22 -20.53
CA GLU A 707 -5.03 0.79 -20.18
C GLU A 707 -6.14 0.48 -19.18
N LYS A 708 -6.30 1.30 -18.13
CA LYS A 708 -7.38 1.11 -17.15
C LYS A 708 -8.76 1.23 -17.80
N LYS A 709 -8.96 2.21 -18.70
CA LYS A 709 -10.22 2.32 -19.48
C LYS A 709 -10.51 1.06 -20.31
N GLN A 710 -9.48 0.50 -20.92
CA GLN A 710 -9.59 -0.72 -21.70
C GLN A 710 -9.88 -1.94 -20.82
N PHE A 711 -9.24 -2.04 -19.65
CA PHE A 711 -9.27 -3.24 -18.81
C PHE A 711 -10.48 -3.34 -17.88
N ILE A 712 -10.96 -2.23 -17.33
CA ILE A 712 -12.03 -2.23 -16.31
C ILE A 712 -13.22 -1.34 -16.66
N GLY A 713 -13.10 -0.47 -17.68
CA GLY A 713 -14.21 0.25 -18.27
C GLY A 713 -13.96 1.74 -18.49
N SER A 714 -14.68 2.35 -19.43
CA SER A 714 -14.48 3.77 -19.81
C SER A 714 -14.70 4.73 -18.64
N ASN A 715 -15.64 4.40 -17.75
CA ASN A 715 -16.05 5.22 -16.62
C ASN A 715 -15.42 4.78 -15.29
N TYR A 716 -14.30 4.03 -15.30
CA TYR A 716 -13.73 3.41 -14.10
C TYR A 716 -13.38 4.38 -12.96
N LEU A 717 -13.25 5.68 -13.26
CA LEU A 717 -13.00 6.73 -12.27
C LEU A 717 -14.24 7.07 -11.44
N GLN A 718 -15.45 6.74 -11.92
CA GLN A 718 -16.66 6.86 -11.13
C GLN A 718 -16.70 5.74 -10.08
N ASP A 719 -17.25 6.04 -8.91
CA ASP A 719 -17.44 5.04 -7.87
C ASP A 719 -18.80 4.32 -8.04
N GLY A 720 -18.94 3.16 -7.41
CA GLY A 720 -20.16 2.36 -7.45
C GLY A 720 -20.47 1.73 -8.82
N PRO A 721 -21.76 1.42 -9.11
CA PRO A 721 -22.14 0.68 -10.32
C PRO A 721 -21.78 1.41 -11.62
N GLN A 722 -21.78 2.74 -11.62
CA GLN A 722 -21.51 3.55 -12.82
C GLN A 722 -20.08 3.42 -13.32
N GLY A 723 -19.12 3.19 -12.43
CA GLY A 723 -17.72 2.96 -12.77
C GLY A 723 -17.30 1.50 -12.85
N ASN A 724 -18.27 0.60 -12.99
CA ASN A 724 -18.01 -0.82 -13.18
C ASN A 724 -18.61 -1.30 -14.50
N GLU A 725 -17.77 -1.79 -15.40
CA GLU A 725 -18.21 -2.46 -16.62
C GLU A 725 -18.12 -3.98 -16.42
N ILE A 726 -19.22 -4.61 -16.02
CA ILE A 726 -19.25 -6.04 -15.66
C ILE A 726 -18.74 -6.96 -16.79
N GLN A 727 -18.89 -6.55 -18.05
CA GLN A 727 -18.35 -7.27 -19.23
C GLN A 727 -16.82 -7.28 -19.32
N LYS A 728 -16.13 -6.53 -18.45
CA LYS A 728 -14.67 -6.47 -18.36
C LYS A 728 -14.16 -6.94 -17.00
N THR A 729 -14.82 -6.51 -15.93
CA THR A 729 -14.40 -6.79 -14.54
C THR A 729 -14.94 -8.10 -14.00
N ASN A 730 -16.07 -8.58 -14.52
CA ASN A 730 -16.84 -9.68 -13.97
C ASN A 730 -17.13 -9.54 -12.46
N VAL A 731 -17.29 -8.29 -11.98
CA VAL A 731 -17.76 -7.96 -10.63
C VAL A 731 -19.22 -7.59 -10.72
N ALA A 732 -20.07 -8.27 -9.95
CA ALA A 732 -21.51 -8.04 -9.95
C ALA A 732 -21.83 -6.56 -9.67
N GLN A 733 -22.82 -6.00 -10.37
CA GLN A 733 -23.23 -4.62 -10.12
C GLN A 733 -23.84 -4.48 -8.73
N ILE A 734 -24.51 -5.53 -8.25
CA ILE A 734 -25.03 -5.63 -6.88
C ILE A 734 -23.90 -5.44 -5.87
N ARG A 735 -22.74 -6.06 -6.09
CA ARG A 735 -21.57 -5.91 -5.22
C ARG A 735 -21.09 -4.46 -5.18
N MET A 736 -20.97 -3.85 -6.36
CA MET A 736 -20.52 -2.46 -6.50
C MET A 736 -21.50 -1.47 -5.84
N ALA A 737 -22.81 -1.70 -5.99
CA ALA A 737 -23.84 -0.92 -5.33
C ALA A 737 -23.74 -1.03 -3.81
N TYR A 738 -23.64 -2.26 -3.28
CA TYR A 738 -23.48 -2.49 -1.84
C TYR A 738 -22.25 -1.79 -1.26
N ARG A 739 -21.08 -1.92 -1.90
CA ARG A 739 -19.83 -1.29 -1.46
C ARG A 739 -19.96 0.23 -1.45
N TYR A 740 -20.48 0.80 -2.53
CA TYR A 740 -20.64 2.24 -2.69
C TYR A 740 -21.66 2.84 -1.71
N GLU A 741 -22.86 2.25 -1.63
CA GLU A 741 -23.89 2.68 -0.68
C GLU A 741 -23.37 2.59 0.77
N THR A 742 -22.63 1.54 1.10
CA THR A 742 -22.06 1.38 2.45
C THR A 742 -20.98 2.43 2.75
N LEU A 743 -20.08 2.72 1.81
CA LEU A 743 -19.09 3.78 1.98
C LEU A 743 -19.74 5.16 2.13
N CYS A 744 -20.73 5.48 1.29
CA CYS A 744 -21.46 6.75 1.35
C CYS A 744 -22.17 6.93 2.71
N ASN A 745 -22.77 5.85 3.24
CA ASN A 745 -23.39 5.89 4.57
C ASN A 745 -22.36 6.13 5.69
N GLU A 746 -21.19 5.49 5.64
CA GLU A 746 -20.16 5.74 6.65
C GLU A 746 -19.60 7.18 6.59
N LEU A 747 -19.47 7.73 5.37
CA LEU A 747 -19.05 9.11 5.17
C LEU A 747 -20.13 10.12 5.59
N SER A 748 -21.41 9.82 5.36
CA SER A 748 -22.50 10.72 5.76
C SER A 748 -22.56 10.91 7.27
N PHE A 749 -22.30 9.87 8.06
CA PHE A 749 -22.22 9.99 9.52
C PHE A 749 -21.20 11.05 9.96
N LEU A 750 -20.02 11.08 9.33
CA LEU A 750 -18.99 12.08 9.62
C LEU A 750 -19.45 13.50 9.25
N VAL A 751 -20.05 13.67 8.07
CA VAL A 751 -20.48 14.99 7.59
C VAL A 751 -21.67 15.53 8.38
N ASP A 752 -22.64 14.67 8.70
CA ASP A 752 -23.84 15.05 9.45
C ASP A 752 -23.52 15.51 10.87
N ALA A 753 -22.50 14.91 11.50
CA ALA A 753 -22.01 15.32 12.81
C ALA A 753 -21.50 16.77 12.80
N VAL A 754 -20.66 17.13 11.83
CA VAL A 754 -20.11 18.50 11.72
C VAL A 754 -21.18 19.52 11.33
N LYS A 755 -22.12 19.15 10.46
CA LYS A 755 -23.19 20.06 10.05
C LYS A 755 -24.20 20.36 11.15
N ALA A 756 -24.43 19.43 12.07
CA ALA A 756 -25.31 19.64 13.21
C ALA A 756 -24.81 20.76 14.14
N GLU A 757 -23.50 21.01 14.18
CA GLU A 757 -22.90 22.03 15.03
C GLU A 757 -22.78 23.42 14.38
N GLY A 758 -22.93 23.54 13.06
CA GLY A 758 -22.68 24.81 12.34
C GLY A 758 -21.22 25.29 12.44
N LEU A 759 -20.28 24.38 12.75
CA LEU A 759 -18.85 24.66 12.83
C LEU A 759 -18.18 24.54 11.45
N ASP A 760 -17.27 25.47 11.19
CA ASP A 760 -16.43 25.50 9.99
C ASP A 760 -15.24 24.54 10.19
N PRO A 761 -15.13 23.41 9.47
CA PRO A 761 -14.09 22.41 9.67
C PRO A 761 -12.68 22.86 9.22
N ALA A 762 -12.55 24.05 8.63
CA ALA A 762 -11.29 24.61 8.14
C ALA A 762 -10.49 25.44 9.18
N LYS A 763 -10.87 25.40 10.47
CA LYS A 763 -10.21 26.15 11.56
C LYS A 763 -9.33 25.33 12.48
#